data_AF-A0AAP2W7X3-F1
#
_entry.id   AF-A0AAP2W7X3-F1
#
_cell.length_a   1.000
_cell.length_b   1.000
_cell.length_c   1.000
_cell.angle_alpha   90.00
_cell.angle_beta   90.00
_cell.angle_gamma   90.00
#
_symmetry.space_group_name_H-M   'P 1'
#
loop_
_entity.id
_entity.type
_entity.pdbx_description
1 polymer ?
#
loop_
_entity_poly.entity_id
_entity_poly.type
_entity_poly.pdbx_seq_one_letter_code
_entity_poly.pdbx_strand_id
1 'polypeptide(L)'
;MKRSSALIPVIIFIILFSWVSVAYSQAVPEKAWDLTFGGLYEDRGFGIVKAPDGGYVSVGTTVKDSSSSTDIFILKTDSDGNIIWNKTIGGPRHEWVYHLIRDSDGNYVLAGTAMSSKPAATWDVLLIKFDDNGNIIWQKEYDTDYIEVAFNVAETSDNNYVVTGYIYPDPRNNRDSQVILIKVDKNGDQIWKKTYGGSSIDWGKYIVQTSEGGFLITGWSESFGTGDRDVYVIKTDKDGNLVWQENYGGTANDMGYCGIETSDGYLIGGHTASMGAGMDDIYLLKIRKNDGSVIWEKTYGGAGTDVGCTIMPVKDHFIVAGSTSSKGNGGSDYYVFRIDGNGNQIWDLTYGFEYEDACAGFYADENTIALTGLSRPDNTTANALLVKYGQEQETSAPVDPVAPVAAVVVGSSVGLLGLLWGKISGALNIEGRLSDIFKKVYDFVFGYVKTHVKALLFRKESQMRKVQATQRHAFLLGFSSYELLIFAIASVMLGISYMIAKGEALLPNFIAIYVFTGGVALILHDLAHRYFAHKYRAVSEYKFWGLGTIAMFLTAFFFGIVYALPARTVINNQKDLKQNELGTIFLAGPAVSFVIALVFLAASALGGIFWEIGMLGFSMNLLSAVYSLMPFDPMDGNKVLKWDKVKWGAIFVPVLVIYLIIKIFMP
;
A
#
# COMPACT_ATOMS: atom_id res chain seq x y z
N MET A 1 -45.27 23.58 15.97
CA MET A 1 -44.01 24.26 16.35
C MET A 1 -42.97 23.21 16.71
N LYS A 2 -41.70 23.46 16.36
CA LYS A 2 -40.49 22.61 16.53
C LYS A 2 -40.32 21.43 15.56
N ARG A 3 -40.07 21.75 14.29
CA ARG A 3 -39.25 20.93 13.37
C ARG A 3 -38.18 21.83 12.76
N SER A 4 -37.17 22.19 13.55
CA SER A 4 -36.07 23.05 13.07
C SER A 4 -34.79 22.90 13.91
N SER A 5 -34.40 21.67 14.26
CA SER A 5 -33.13 21.42 14.94
C SER A 5 -32.29 20.27 14.35
N ALA A 6 -32.82 19.49 13.39
CA ALA A 6 -32.06 18.41 12.74
C ALA A 6 -31.24 18.89 11.52
N LEU A 7 -31.53 20.07 10.96
CA LEU A 7 -30.82 20.58 9.77
C LEU A 7 -29.39 21.04 10.09
N ILE A 8 -29.14 21.60 11.27
CA ILE A 8 -27.85 22.22 11.60
C ILE A 8 -26.75 21.17 11.87
N PRO A 9 -26.99 20.08 12.63
CA PRO A 9 -26.02 19.00 12.77
C PRO A 9 -25.74 18.29 11.44
N VAL A 10 -26.74 18.15 10.57
CA VAL A 10 -26.62 17.47 9.27
C VAL A 10 -25.89 18.34 8.24
N ILE A 11 -26.07 19.66 8.24
CA ILE A 11 -25.29 20.58 7.39
C ILE A 11 -23.85 20.67 7.89
N ILE A 12 -23.61 20.68 9.21
CA ILE A 12 -22.25 20.59 9.78
C ILE A 12 -21.62 19.23 9.43
N PHE A 13 -22.38 18.13 9.48
CA PHE A 13 -21.93 16.80 9.07
C PHE A 13 -21.66 16.71 7.56
N ILE A 14 -22.49 17.30 6.70
CA ILE A 14 -22.31 17.34 5.23
C ILE A 14 -21.15 18.27 4.85
N ILE A 15 -20.94 19.39 5.55
CA ILE A 15 -19.78 20.27 5.33
C ILE A 15 -18.49 19.56 5.77
N LEU A 16 -18.51 18.87 6.92
CA LEU A 16 -17.40 18.03 7.39
C LEU A 16 -17.16 16.80 6.48
N PHE A 17 -18.19 16.22 5.86
CA PHE A 17 -18.03 15.08 4.93
C PHE A 17 -17.74 15.48 3.48
N SER A 18 -18.16 16.68 3.05
CA SER A 18 -17.82 17.24 1.73
C SER A 18 -16.34 17.62 1.64
N TRP A 19 -15.66 17.77 2.78
CA TRP A 19 -14.20 17.80 2.89
C TRP A 19 -13.53 16.41 2.88
N VAL A 20 -14.30 15.32 3.01
CA VAL A 20 -13.78 13.94 3.13
C VAL A 20 -14.02 13.10 1.86
N SER A 21 -14.39 13.69 0.74
CA SER A 21 -14.63 12.93 -0.50
C SER A 21 -14.08 13.55 -1.77
N VAL A 22 -13.00 14.32 -1.66
CA VAL A 22 -11.99 14.36 -2.72
C VAL A 22 -10.86 13.48 -2.23
N ALA A 23 -11.03 12.15 -2.35
CA ALA A 23 -9.86 11.30 -2.43
C ALA A 23 -9.15 11.71 -3.73
N TYR A 24 -8.21 12.64 -3.61
CA TYR A 24 -7.13 12.73 -4.58
C TYR A 24 -6.54 11.32 -4.62
N SER A 25 -6.80 10.59 -5.70
CA SER A 25 -5.93 9.48 -6.05
C SER A 25 -4.58 10.13 -6.31
N GLN A 26 -3.73 10.15 -5.31
CA GLN A 26 -2.39 10.65 -5.49
C GLN A 26 -1.70 9.77 -6.52
N ALA A 27 -0.93 10.42 -7.39
CA ALA A 27 -0.12 9.76 -8.38
C ALA A 27 0.85 8.82 -7.65
N VAL A 28 0.79 7.53 -7.93
CA VAL A 28 1.75 6.56 -7.41
C VAL A 28 2.66 6.16 -8.57
N PRO A 29 3.98 6.10 -8.38
CA PRO A 29 4.90 5.62 -9.42
C PRO A 29 4.52 4.21 -9.90
N GLU A 30 4.49 3.99 -11.22
CA GLU A 30 4.33 2.66 -11.80
C GLU A 30 5.69 2.02 -12.10
N LYS A 31 5.81 0.71 -11.89
CA LYS A 31 7.04 -0.03 -12.24
C LYS A 31 7.27 0.06 -13.75
N ALA A 32 8.38 0.65 -14.16
CA ALA A 32 8.80 0.72 -15.54
C ALA A 32 9.43 -0.61 -15.98
N TRP A 33 10.41 -1.10 -15.22
CA TRP A 33 11.09 -2.37 -15.46
C TRP A 33 11.80 -2.86 -14.20
N ASP A 34 12.14 -4.14 -14.20
CA ASP A 34 12.91 -4.87 -13.19
C ASP A 34 13.83 -5.86 -13.89
N LEU A 35 15.11 -5.86 -13.50
CA LEU A 35 16.13 -6.73 -14.08
C LEU A 35 16.99 -7.34 -12.97
N THR A 36 17.20 -8.65 -13.07
CA THR A 36 18.08 -9.40 -12.18
C THR A 36 19.45 -9.59 -12.82
N PHE A 37 20.51 -9.29 -12.06
CA PHE A 37 21.90 -9.42 -12.45
C PHE A 37 22.63 -10.33 -11.46
N GLY A 38 23.48 -11.23 -11.96
CA GLY A 38 24.20 -12.18 -11.13
C GLY A 38 24.65 -13.43 -11.89
N GLY A 39 25.37 -14.29 -11.18
CA GLY A 39 25.83 -15.59 -11.62
C GLY A 39 24.95 -16.73 -11.10
N LEU A 40 25.55 -17.92 -10.95
CA LEU A 40 24.88 -19.10 -10.38
C LEU A 40 24.86 -19.09 -8.84
N TYR A 41 25.50 -18.11 -8.21
CA TYR A 41 25.70 -18.01 -6.77
C TYR A 41 25.10 -16.71 -6.25
N GLU A 42 25.37 -16.37 -5.00
CA GLU A 42 24.79 -15.20 -4.37
C GLU A 42 25.38 -13.89 -4.91
N ASP A 43 24.51 -13.02 -5.41
CA ASP A 43 24.81 -11.66 -5.83
C ASP A 43 23.91 -10.67 -5.09
N ARG A 44 24.46 -9.52 -4.71
CA ARG A 44 23.74 -8.48 -3.96
C ARG A 44 24.11 -7.09 -4.45
N GLY A 45 23.12 -6.27 -4.80
CA GLY A 45 23.35 -4.83 -5.01
C GLY A 45 23.41 -4.08 -3.68
N PHE A 46 24.21 -3.03 -3.59
CA PHE A 46 24.37 -2.20 -2.38
C PHE A 46 24.27 -0.71 -2.63
N GLY A 47 24.76 -0.21 -3.78
CA GLY A 47 24.77 1.22 -4.08
C GLY A 47 24.37 1.48 -5.52
N ILE A 48 23.66 2.58 -5.77
CA ILE A 48 23.25 2.99 -7.10
C ILE A 48 23.27 4.51 -7.24
N VAL A 49 23.72 5.00 -8.39
CA VAL A 49 23.65 6.41 -8.77
C VAL A 49 23.20 6.55 -10.22
N LYS A 50 22.59 7.68 -10.55
CA LYS A 50 22.24 8.04 -11.93
C LYS A 50 23.47 8.51 -12.70
N ALA A 51 23.66 7.96 -13.89
CA ALA A 51 24.72 8.36 -14.80
C ALA A 51 24.31 9.59 -15.67
N PRO A 52 25.26 10.40 -16.18
CA PRO A 52 24.96 11.59 -16.97
C PRO A 52 24.21 11.33 -18.28
N ASP A 53 24.38 10.14 -18.84
CA ASP A 53 23.69 9.65 -20.04
C ASP A 53 22.23 9.24 -19.76
N GLY A 54 21.76 9.37 -18.51
CA GLY A 54 20.42 8.99 -18.07
C GLY A 54 20.30 7.53 -17.65
N GLY A 55 21.38 6.75 -17.76
CA GLY A 55 21.47 5.39 -17.24
C GLY A 55 21.79 5.33 -15.75
N TYR A 56 22.27 4.17 -15.29
CA TYR A 56 22.59 3.94 -13.88
C TYR A 56 23.92 3.24 -13.72
N VAL A 57 24.66 3.59 -12.67
CA VAL A 57 25.80 2.80 -12.18
C VAL A 57 25.40 2.20 -10.84
N SER A 58 25.41 0.88 -10.76
CA SER A 58 25.17 0.10 -9.55
C SER A 58 26.43 -0.65 -9.13
N VAL A 59 26.63 -0.78 -7.83
CA VAL A 59 27.69 -1.61 -7.24
C VAL A 59 27.09 -2.63 -6.29
N GLY A 60 27.74 -3.78 -6.22
CA GLY A 60 27.30 -4.90 -5.43
C GLY A 60 28.43 -5.89 -5.17
N THR A 61 28.09 -7.03 -4.59
CA THR A 61 28.99 -8.17 -4.43
C THR A 61 28.52 -9.33 -5.30
N THR A 62 29.47 -10.08 -5.84
CA THR A 62 29.25 -11.29 -6.63
C THR A 62 30.09 -12.45 -6.09
N VAL A 63 29.58 -13.67 -6.18
CA VAL A 63 30.32 -14.90 -5.86
C VAL A 63 30.58 -15.66 -7.15
N LYS A 64 31.86 -15.78 -7.51
CA LYS A 64 32.29 -16.28 -8.83
C LYS A 64 32.19 -17.81 -8.98
N ASP A 65 32.48 -18.56 -7.93
CA ASP A 65 32.44 -20.03 -7.90
C ASP A 65 32.21 -20.57 -6.48
N SER A 66 32.19 -21.91 -6.33
CA SER A 66 32.05 -22.57 -5.03
C SER A 66 33.22 -22.34 -4.06
N SER A 67 34.24 -21.53 -4.41
CA SER A 67 35.40 -21.25 -3.54
C SER A 67 35.10 -20.21 -2.45
N SER A 68 33.87 -19.69 -2.38
CA SER A 68 33.34 -18.75 -1.38
C SER A 68 33.90 -17.33 -1.40
N SER A 69 34.88 -16.99 -2.25
CA SER A 69 35.38 -15.61 -2.35
C SER A 69 34.30 -14.66 -2.87
N THR A 70 34.16 -13.51 -2.20
CA THR A 70 33.21 -12.45 -2.56
C THR A 70 33.97 -11.34 -3.26
N ASP A 71 33.58 -10.97 -4.48
CA ASP A 71 34.21 -9.91 -5.25
C ASP A 71 33.25 -8.73 -5.42
N ILE A 72 33.77 -7.53 -5.68
CA ILE A 72 32.97 -6.36 -6.02
C ILE A 72 32.49 -6.47 -7.47
N PHE A 73 31.20 -6.28 -7.71
CA PHE A 73 30.59 -6.19 -9.02
C PHE A 73 30.12 -4.76 -9.29
N ILE A 74 30.54 -4.19 -10.42
CA ILE A 74 30.14 -2.88 -10.91
C ILE A 74 29.35 -3.08 -12.20
N LEU A 75 28.17 -2.48 -12.27
CA LEU A 75 27.26 -2.57 -13.39
C LEU A 75 26.92 -1.15 -13.88
N LYS A 76 27.12 -0.89 -15.17
CA LYS A 76 26.55 0.28 -15.83
C LYS A 76 25.45 -0.13 -16.80
N THR A 77 24.30 0.52 -16.70
CA THR A 77 23.15 0.32 -17.57
C THR A 77 22.75 1.60 -18.29
N ASP A 78 21.99 1.47 -19.38
CA ASP A 78 21.24 2.58 -19.96
C ASP A 78 19.97 2.90 -19.14
N SER A 79 19.17 3.86 -19.60
CA SER A 79 17.94 4.28 -18.91
C SER A 79 16.85 3.21 -18.86
N ASP A 80 16.94 2.20 -19.74
CA ASP A 80 16.02 1.07 -19.87
C ASP A 80 16.53 -0.17 -19.12
N GLY A 81 17.68 -0.05 -18.46
CA GLY A 81 18.28 -1.12 -17.67
C GLY A 81 19.17 -2.07 -18.48
N ASN A 82 19.34 -1.86 -19.80
CA ASN A 82 20.22 -2.71 -20.59
C ASN A 82 21.68 -2.49 -20.18
N ILE A 83 22.44 -3.57 -20.09
CA ILE A 83 23.86 -3.51 -19.71
C ILE A 83 24.67 -2.79 -20.79
N ILE A 84 25.34 -1.71 -20.41
CA ILE A 84 26.36 -1.06 -21.23
C ILE A 84 27.70 -1.76 -21.00
N TRP A 85 28.09 -1.90 -19.73
CA TRP A 85 29.26 -2.68 -19.32
C TRP A 85 29.10 -3.16 -17.88
N ASN A 86 29.85 -4.20 -17.52
CA ASN A 86 30.04 -4.61 -16.14
C ASN A 86 31.51 -4.99 -15.90
N LYS A 87 31.94 -4.89 -14.65
CA LYS A 87 33.30 -5.25 -14.21
C LYS A 87 33.24 -5.92 -12.84
N THR A 88 34.08 -6.92 -12.65
CA THR A 88 34.33 -7.52 -11.34
C THR A 88 35.71 -7.07 -10.87
N ILE A 89 35.79 -6.57 -9.64
CA ILE A 89 37.03 -6.22 -8.96
C ILE A 89 37.15 -7.14 -7.76
N GLY A 90 38.14 -8.02 -7.80
CA GLY A 90 38.45 -8.87 -6.67
C GLY A 90 39.65 -9.76 -6.93
N GLY A 91 39.93 -10.64 -5.97
CA GLY A 91 41.09 -11.53 -5.98
C GLY A 91 40.82 -12.86 -5.27
N PRO A 92 41.85 -13.51 -4.73
CA PRO A 92 41.67 -14.72 -3.92
C PRO A 92 41.10 -14.43 -2.51
N ARG A 93 40.63 -13.21 -2.27
CA ARG A 93 40.21 -12.69 -0.97
C ARG A 93 38.84 -12.04 -1.09
N HIS A 94 38.21 -11.82 0.06
CA HIS A 94 36.89 -11.20 0.09
C HIS A 94 36.99 -9.69 -0.01
N GLU A 95 36.32 -9.14 -1.00
CA GLU A 95 36.06 -7.72 -1.18
C GLU A 95 34.55 -7.44 -1.14
N TRP A 96 34.16 -6.52 -0.26
CA TRP A 96 32.79 -6.09 -0.05
C TRP A 96 32.65 -4.62 -0.44
N VAL A 97 31.47 -4.21 -0.89
CA VAL A 97 31.12 -2.81 -1.18
C VAL A 97 29.79 -2.48 -0.53
N TYR A 98 29.65 -1.24 -0.04
CA TYR A 98 28.44 -0.81 0.67
C TYR A 98 27.85 0.50 0.15
N HIS A 99 28.67 1.36 -0.47
CA HIS A 99 28.19 2.66 -0.96
C HIS A 99 28.93 3.13 -2.21
N LEU A 100 28.24 3.95 -3.01
CA LEU A 100 28.71 4.53 -4.26
C LEU A 100 28.25 5.98 -4.35
N ILE A 101 29.17 6.87 -4.72
CA ILE A 101 28.85 8.25 -5.10
C ILE A 101 29.42 8.57 -6.48
N ARG A 102 28.81 9.55 -7.15
CA ARG A 102 29.40 10.23 -8.30
C ARG A 102 29.99 11.56 -7.81
N ASP A 103 31.26 11.80 -8.10
CA ASP A 103 31.96 13.01 -7.65
C ASP A 103 31.78 14.19 -8.60
N SER A 104 32.26 15.36 -8.18
CA SER A 104 32.19 16.62 -8.91
C SER A 104 32.99 16.63 -10.22
N ASP A 105 34.04 15.81 -10.32
CA ASP A 105 34.82 15.59 -11.55
C ASP A 105 34.09 14.67 -12.54
N GLY A 106 32.98 14.05 -12.10
CA GLY A 106 32.14 13.17 -12.89
C GLY A 106 32.57 11.71 -12.92
N ASN A 107 33.50 11.34 -12.05
CA ASN A 107 33.93 9.97 -11.77
C ASN A 107 33.07 9.36 -10.66
N TYR A 108 33.33 8.11 -10.35
CA TYR A 108 32.63 7.37 -9.31
C TYR A 108 33.60 6.95 -8.22
N VAL A 109 33.14 7.02 -6.96
CA VAL A 109 33.90 6.57 -5.80
C VAL A 109 33.02 5.60 -5.00
N LEU A 110 33.55 4.42 -4.72
CA LEU A 110 32.90 3.43 -3.87
C LEU A 110 33.65 3.26 -2.55
N ALA A 111 32.88 2.91 -1.51
CA ALA A 111 33.39 2.53 -0.20
C ALA A 111 33.05 1.08 0.09
N GLY A 112 34.04 0.36 0.59
CA GLY A 112 33.95 -1.05 0.88
C GLY A 112 35.01 -1.52 1.85
N THR A 113 35.19 -2.82 1.88
CA THR A 113 36.16 -3.48 2.74
C THR A 113 36.83 -4.62 1.99
N ALA A 114 38.14 -4.76 2.17
CA ALA A 114 38.91 -5.86 1.62
C ALA A 114 39.52 -6.69 2.75
N MET A 115 39.63 -8.00 2.56
CA MET A 115 40.39 -8.85 3.47
C MET A 115 41.89 -8.62 3.25
N SER A 116 42.58 -8.29 4.32
CA SER A 116 43.99 -7.89 4.34
C SER A 116 44.93 -8.96 3.80
N SER A 117 46.08 -8.50 3.30
CA SER A 117 47.19 -9.37 2.90
C SER A 117 48.06 -9.91 3.99
N LYS A 118 47.88 -9.38 5.20
CA LYS A 118 48.68 -9.75 6.35
C LYS A 118 48.29 -11.13 6.90
N PRO A 119 49.22 -11.84 7.56
CA PRO A 119 49.00 -13.18 8.11
C PRO A 119 47.83 -13.30 9.11
N ALA A 120 47.35 -12.18 9.66
CA ALA A 120 46.26 -12.14 10.63
C ALA A 120 44.86 -12.06 10.00
N ALA A 121 44.73 -12.00 8.65
CA ALA A 121 43.42 -11.97 7.98
C ALA A 121 42.47 -10.89 8.54
N THR A 122 42.97 -9.65 8.69
CA THR A 122 42.15 -8.50 9.09
C THR A 122 41.28 -8.02 7.94
N TRP A 123 40.34 -7.13 8.21
CA TRP A 123 39.54 -6.45 7.19
C TRP A 123 39.92 -4.98 7.20
N ASP A 124 40.17 -4.41 6.03
CA ASP A 124 40.65 -3.04 5.88
C ASP A 124 39.65 -2.23 5.05
N VAL A 125 39.61 -0.91 5.27
CA VAL A 125 38.78 -0.01 4.45
C VAL A 125 39.34 0.02 3.02
N LEU A 126 38.47 -0.21 2.04
CA LEU A 126 38.77 -0.15 0.62
C LEU A 126 38.01 1.01 -0.02
N LEU A 127 38.75 1.91 -0.68
CA LEU A 127 38.17 2.91 -1.56
C LEU A 127 38.67 2.70 -2.99
N ILE A 128 37.75 2.83 -3.95
CA ILE A 128 38.06 2.74 -5.37
C ILE A 128 37.42 3.91 -6.09
N LYS A 129 38.23 4.62 -6.89
CA LYS A 129 37.77 5.64 -7.83
C LYS A 129 37.91 5.15 -9.25
N PHE A 130 36.87 5.33 -10.06
CA PHE A 130 36.85 4.91 -11.45
C PHE A 130 36.11 5.90 -12.36
N ASP A 131 36.48 5.89 -13.64
CA ASP A 131 35.85 6.72 -14.66
C ASP A 131 34.52 6.13 -15.16
N ASP A 132 33.82 6.86 -16.04
CA ASP A 132 32.54 6.44 -16.60
C ASP A 132 32.59 5.21 -17.53
N ASN A 133 33.80 4.81 -17.96
CA ASN A 133 34.07 3.58 -18.69
C ASN A 133 34.48 2.42 -17.75
N GLY A 134 34.43 2.64 -16.44
CA GLY A 134 34.82 1.68 -15.41
C GLY A 134 36.33 1.52 -15.29
N ASN A 135 37.16 2.39 -15.86
CA ASN A 135 38.62 2.30 -15.69
C ASN A 135 38.98 2.82 -14.30
N ILE A 136 39.76 2.04 -13.56
CA ILE A 136 40.22 2.40 -12.23
C ILE A 136 41.21 3.55 -12.35
N ILE A 137 40.91 4.66 -11.67
CA ILE A 137 41.78 5.82 -11.54
C ILE A 137 42.74 5.57 -10.38
N TRP A 138 42.21 5.17 -9.23
CA TRP A 138 42.98 4.71 -8.09
C TRP A 138 42.18 3.73 -7.24
N GLN A 139 42.90 2.88 -6.52
CA GLN A 139 42.39 1.95 -5.51
C GLN A 139 43.32 2.03 -4.30
N LYS A 140 42.75 2.22 -3.12
CA LYS A 140 43.50 2.43 -1.87
C LYS A 140 42.87 1.62 -0.75
N GLU A 141 43.73 0.91 -0.04
CA GLU A 141 43.41 0.27 1.23
C GLU A 141 43.97 1.13 2.36
N TYR A 142 43.16 1.38 3.37
CA TYR A 142 43.57 2.12 4.57
C TYR A 142 43.82 1.09 5.67
N ASP A 143 44.87 0.32 5.42
CA ASP A 143 45.31 -0.83 6.19
C ASP A 143 46.03 -0.37 7.47
N THR A 144 45.49 -0.77 8.62
CA THR A 144 46.19 -0.72 9.90
C THR A 144 46.37 -2.12 10.48
N ASP A 145 46.90 -2.24 11.69
CA ASP A 145 46.95 -3.54 12.38
C ASP A 145 45.60 -3.93 13.01
N TYR A 146 44.53 -3.20 12.69
CA TYR A 146 43.18 -3.35 13.24
C TYR A 146 42.18 -3.81 12.17
N ILE A 147 41.02 -4.31 12.62
CA ILE A 147 39.89 -4.58 11.73
C ILE A 147 39.12 -3.27 11.54
N GLU A 148 38.99 -2.83 10.30
CA GLU A 148 38.32 -1.61 9.88
C GLU A 148 37.36 -1.88 8.72
N VAL A 149 36.13 -1.41 8.88
CA VAL A 149 35.09 -1.55 7.87
C VAL A 149 34.52 -0.21 7.52
N ALA A 150 34.37 0.10 6.23
CA ALA A 150 33.70 1.31 5.75
C ALA A 150 32.32 0.97 5.20
N PHE A 151 31.29 1.72 5.61
CA PHE A 151 29.92 1.55 5.11
C PHE A 151 29.48 2.66 4.17
N ASN A 152 30.04 3.87 4.30
CA ASN A 152 29.56 5.01 3.55
C ASN A 152 30.68 6.01 3.23
N VAL A 153 30.55 6.68 2.08
CA VAL A 153 31.47 7.71 1.59
C VAL A 153 30.67 8.91 1.09
N ALA A 154 31.17 10.11 1.39
CA ALA A 154 30.67 11.37 0.86
C ALA A 154 31.81 12.19 0.26
N GLU A 155 31.53 12.90 -0.84
CA GLU A 155 32.40 13.97 -1.32
C GLU A 155 32.22 15.22 -0.46
N THR A 156 33.32 15.89 -0.17
CA THR A 156 33.32 17.12 0.62
C THR A 156 33.45 18.35 -0.28
N SER A 157 33.03 19.50 0.22
CA SER A 157 33.02 20.80 -0.49
C SER A 157 34.39 21.28 -0.97
N ASP A 158 35.47 20.70 -0.45
CA ASP A 158 36.86 20.88 -0.90
C ASP A 158 37.33 19.81 -1.90
N ASN A 159 36.39 19.08 -2.52
CA ASN A 159 36.58 18.01 -3.51
C ASN A 159 37.45 16.83 -2.99
N ASN A 160 37.39 16.61 -1.69
CA ASN A 160 38.01 15.48 -1.00
C ASN A 160 36.92 14.45 -0.66
N TYR A 161 37.28 13.35 -0.01
CA TYR A 161 36.31 12.34 0.40
C TYR A 161 36.38 12.07 1.90
N VAL A 162 35.22 11.80 2.49
CA VAL A 162 35.10 11.39 3.88
C VAL A 162 34.36 10.06 3.96
N VAL A 163 34.84 9.17 4.81
CA VAL A 163 34.37 7.79 4.93
C VAL A 163 34.07 7.49 6.38
N THR A 164 32.95 6.81 6.64
CA THR A 164 32.59 6.35 7.98
C THR A 164 32.41 4.83 8.03
N GLY A 165 32.55 4.29 9.23
CA GLY A 165 32.42 2.87 9.48
C GLY A 165 32.64 2.48 10.93
N TYR A 166 33.29 1.35 11.18
CA TYR A 166 33.84 1.02 12.50
C TYR A 166 35.30 0.55 12.44
N ILE A 167 35.95 0.58 13.59
CA ILE A 167 37.28 0.02 13.86
C ILE A 167 37.25 -0.79 15.15
N TYR A 168 37.97 -1.92 15.20
CA TYR A 168 38.29 -2.63 16.44
C TYR A 168 39.68 -2.22 16.95
N PRO A 169 39.79 -1.28 17.91
CA PRO A 169 41.08 -0.74 18.35
C PRO A 169 41.95 -1.73 19.16
N ASP A 170 41.43 -2.89 19.55
CA ASP A 170 42.25 -4.02 20.00
C ASP A 170 41.91 -5.27 19.16
N PRO A 171 42.82 -5.76 18.30
CA PRO A 171 42.53 -6.91 17.43
C PRO A 171 42.36 -8.22 18.22
N ARG A 172 42.68 -8.23 19.53
CA ARG A 172 42.47 -9.38 20.43
C ARG A 172 41.12 -9.32 21.14
N ASN A 173 40.43 -8.19 21.09
CA ASN A 173 39.11 -8.00 21.69
C ASN A 173 38.10 -7.52 20.65
N ASN A 174 37.45 -8.47 19.99
CA ASN A 174 36.40 -8.19 19.01
C ASN A 174 35.04 -7.79 19.62
N ARG A 175 35.02 -7.35 20.89
CA ARG A 175 33.81 -6.93 21.60
C ARG A 175 33.73 -5.42 21.84
N ASP A 176 34.72 -4.67 21.38
CA ASP A 176 34.78 -3.21 21.51
C ASP A 176 35.13 -2.63 20.14
N SER A 177 34.21 -1.86 19.57
CA SER A 177 34.41 -1.22 18.27
C SER A 177 33.99 0.23 18.34
N GLN A 178 34.72 1.09 17.67
CA GLN A 178 34.44 2.53 17.62
C GLN A 178 34.05 2.94 16.22
N VAL A 179 33.23 3.99 16.11
CA VAL A 179 32.98 4.68 14.85
C VAL A 179 34.32 5.21 14.33
N ILE A 180 34.66 4.90 13.08
CA ILE A 180 35.84 5.47 12.41
C ILE A 180 35.39 6.53 11.41
N LEU A 181 36.14 7.63 11.33
CA LEU A 181 35.98 8.68 10.33
C LEU A 181 37.34 8.95 9.68
N ILE A 182 37.44 8.73 8.36
CA ILE A 182 38.66 8.95 7.58
C ILE A 182 38.38 10.03 6.55
N LYS A 183 39.22 11.06 6.49
CA LYS A 183 39.23 12.01 5.38
C LYS A 183 40.46 11.77 4.51
N VAL A 184 40.22 11.72 3.21
CA VAL A 184 41.23 11.44 2.18
C VAL A 184 41.16 12.51 1.12
N ASP A 185 42.29 12.82 0.49
CA ASP A 185 42.32 13.79 -0.58
C ASP A 185 41.69 13.25 -1.87
N LYS A 186 41.58 14.10 -2.90
CA LYS A 186 41.05 13.70 -4.22
C LYS A 186 41.80 12.53 -4.90
N ASN A 187 43.03 12.26 -4.49
CA ASN A 187 43.88 11.19 -5.01
C ASN A 187 43.81 9.91 -4.14
N GLY A 188 43.03 9.94 -3.05
CA GLY A 188 42.90 8.84 -2.10
C GLY A 188 44.07 8.76 -1.11
N ASP A 189 44.80 9.85 -0.86
CA ASP A 189 45.81 9.89 0.19
C ASP A 189 45.18 10.38 1.50
N GLN A 190 45.43 9.66 2.60
CA GLN A 190 44.82 9.96 3.90
C GLN A 190 45.29 11.33 4.43
N ILE A 191 44.33 12.21 4.73
CA ILE A 191 44.58 13.51 5.38
C ILE A 191 44.55 13.34 6.89
N TRP A 192 43.47 12.76 7.42
CA TRP A 192 43.33 12.50 8.84
C TRP A 192 42.37 11.34 9.11
N LYS A 193 42.44 10.80 10.34
CA LYS A 193 41.59 9.74 10.86
C LYS A 193 41.18 10.09 12.30
N LYS A 194 39.92 9.84 12.63
CA LYS A 194 39.32 10.06 13.95
C LYS A 194 38.49 8.85 14.35
N THR A 195 38.33 8.64 15.66
CA THR A 195 37.42 7.62 16.21
C THR A 195 36.49 8.21 17.25
N TYR A 196 35.29 7.67 17.35
CA TYR A 196 34.26 8.08 18.30
C TYR A 196 33.55 6.85 18.85
N GLY A 197 33.18 6.86 20.12
CA GLY A 197 32.57 5.71 20.77
C GLY A 197 32.89 5.67 22.26
N GLY A 198 32.42 4.62 22.91
CA GLY A 198 32.65 4.35 24.33
C GLY A 198 33.41 3.05 24.53
N SER A 199 32.92 2.23 25.47
CA SER A 199 33.57 1.00 25.93
C SER A 199 32.94 -0.28 25.36
N SER A 200 32.10 -0.16 24.34
CA SER A 200 31.31 -1.24 23.73
C SER A 200 31.25 -1.05 22.20
N ILE A 201 30.26 -1.64 21.54
CA ILE A 201 30.14 -1.65 20.08
C ILE A 201 29.47 -0.37 19.58
N ASP A 202 30.21 0.46 18.83
CA ASP A 202 29.72 1.68 18.18
C ASP A 202 30.04 1.68 16.68
N TRP A 203 29.01 1.75 15.83
CA TRP A 203 29.16 1.62 14.37
C TRP A 203 28.61 2.85 13.66
N GLY A 204 29.40 3.49 12.79
CA GLY A 204 28.94 4.54 11.89
C GLY A 204 28.47 3.95 10.57
N LYS A 205 27.20 4.15 10.20
CA LYS A 205 26.59 3.58 8.99
C LYS A 205 26.44 4.54 7.84
N TYR A 206 26.28 5.83 8.13
CA TYR A 206 26.05 6.84 7.10
C TYR A 206 26.76 8.12 7.46
N ILE A 207 27.18 8.88 6.44
CA ILE A 207 27.79 10.19 6.62
C ILE A 207 27.26 11.17 5.58
N VAL A 208 27.01 12.40 6.02
CA VAL A 208 26.74 13.53 5.14
C VAL A 208 27.57 14.74 5.57
N GLN A 209 28.11 15.47 4.61
CA GLN A 209 28.71 16.77 4.91
C GLN A 209 27.62 17.79 5.18
N THR A 210 27.72 18.46 6.31
CA THR A 210 26.81 19.54 6.69
C THR A 210 27.11 20.83 5.93
N SER A 211 26.11 21.70 5.80
CA SER A 211 26.21 23.03 5.19
C SER A 211 27.23 23.96 5.90
N GLU A 212 27.56 23.66 7.15
CA GLU A 212 28.59 24.35 7.94
C GLU A 212 30.01 23.82 7.66
N GLY A 213 30.14 22.81 6.78
CA GLY A 213 31.40 22.19 6.38
C GLY A 213 31.86 21.03 7.25
N GLY A 214 31.24 20.82 8.42
CA GLY A 214 31.44 19.65 9.28
C GLY A 214 30.67 18.42 8.81
N PHE A 215 30.61 17.36 9.63
CA PHE A 215 29.98 16.10 9.25
C PHE A 215 28.92 15.66 10.24
N LEU A 216 27.83 15.07 9.72
CA LEU A 216 26.85 14.32 10.50
C LEU A 216 27.03 12.83 10.19
N ILE A 217 27.24 12.04 11.23
CA ILE A 217 27.38 10.58 11.15
C ILE A 217 26.22 9.95 11.90
N THR A 218 25.59 8.95 11.30
CA THR A 218 24.50 8.19 11.93
C THR A 218 24.85 6.71 11.96
N GLY A 219 24.37 6.02 12.98
CA GLY A 219 24.67 4.62 13.20
C GLY A 219 23.96 4.08 14.44
N TRP A 220 24.65 3.21 15.19
CA TRP A 220 24.18 2.78 16.50
C TRP A 220 25.31 2.64 17.51
N SER A 221 24.93 2.65 18.79
CA SER A 221 25.81 2.50 19.94
C SER A 221 25.25 1.46 20.91
N GLU A 222 26.11 0.55 21.38
CA GLU A 222 25.91 -0.28 22.58
C GLU A 222 26.66 0.31 23.79
N SER A 223 27.34 1.45 23.61
CA SER A 223 28.12 2.15 24.63
C SER A 223 27.31 3.21 25.37
N PHE A 224 26.28 3.75 24.72
CA PHE A 224 25.47 4.86 25.20
C PHE A 224 23.98 4.57 24.95
N GLY A 225 23.09 5.20 25.73
CA GLY A 225 21.64 5.08 25.57
C GLY A 225 20.96 4.20 26.64
N THR A 226 19.73 3.77 26.35
CA THR A 226 18.86 3.02 27.27
C THR A 226 18.40 1.68 26.72
N GLY A 227 19.10 1.10 25.74
CA GLY A 227 18.81 -0.22 25.19
C GLY A 227 20.05 -1.06 24.97
N ASP A 228 19.88 -2.14 24.20
CA ASP A 228 21.02 -2.93 23.71
C ASP A 228 21.77 -2.13 22.63
N ARG A 229 21.05 -1.59 21.65
CA ARG A 229 21.55 -0.69 20.60
C ARG A 229 20.65 0.51 20.50
N ASP A 230 21.22 1.70 20.53
CA ASP A 230 20.49 2.96 20.31
C ASP A 230 21.01 3.68 19.06
N VAL A 231 20.15 4.42 18.35
CA VAL A 231 20.53 5.25 17.21
C VAL A 231 21.56 6.27 17.70
N TYR A 232 22.76 6.21 17.14
CA TYR A 232 23.87 7.06 17.56
C TYR A 232 24.16 8.11 16.48
N VAL A 233 24.11 9.38 16.87
CA VAL A 233 24.31 10.51 15.97
C VAL A 233 25.48 11.34 16.47
N ILE A 234 26.45 11.58 15.59
CA ILE A 234 27.65 12.37 15.89
C ILE A 234 27.68 13.56 14.93
N LYS A 235 27.77 14.77 15.48
CA LYS A 235 28.12 15.98 14.71
C LYS A 235 29.56 16.38 14.98
N THR A 236 30.26 16.70 13.92
CA THR A 236 31.66 17.15 13.97
C THR A 236 31.84 18.46 13.22
N ASP A 237 32.95 19.15 13.47
CA ASP A 237 33.41 20.27 12.65
C ASP A 237 34.12 19.77 11.37
N LYS A 238 34.57 20.71 10.52
CA LYS A 238 35.24 20.39 9.24
C LYS A 238 36.56 19.62 9.38
N ASP A 239 37.17 19.68 10.57
CA ASP A 239 38.45 19.05 10.89
C ASP A 239 38.24 17.70 11.63
N GLY A 240 36.98 17.26 11.76
CA GLY A 240 36.60 16.03 12.44
C GLY A 240 36.76 16.12 13.96
N ASN A 241 36.58 17.29 14.57
CA ASN A 241 36.47 17.39 16.01
C ASN A 241 35.00 17.28 16.43
N LEU A 242 34.73 16.55 17.51
CA LEU A 242 33.39 16.36 18.05
C LEU A 242 32.77 17.71 18.45
N VAL A 243 31.57 17.99 17.94
CA VAL A 243 30.74 19.14 18.35
C VAL A 243 29.71 18.68 19.38
N TRP A 244 28.93 17.66 19.05
CA TRP A 244 28.02 16.98 19.96
C TRP A 244 27.75 15.55 19.47
N GLN A 245 27.27 14.70 20.37
CA GLN A 245 26.79 13.36 20.05
C GLN A 245 25.55 13.06 20.90
N GLU A 246 24.57 12.39 20.33
CA GLU A 246 23.30 12.07 20.98
C GLU A 246 22.84 10.65 20.62
N ASN A 247 22.01 10.07 21.49
CA ASN A 247 21.46 8.73 21.32
C ASN A 247 19.93 8.78 21.35
N TYR A 248 19.29 7.98 20.49
CA TYR A 248 17.84 7.95 20.35
C TYR A 248 17.36 6.52 20.21
N GLY A 249 16.22 6.22 20.83
CA GLY A 249 15.72 4.86 20.92
C GLY A 249 14.96 4.66 22.22
N GLY A 250 14.66 3.39 22.50
CA GLY A 250 13.98 2.97 23.71
C GLY A 250 14.77 1.92 24.47
N THR A 251 14.11 0.84 24.86
CA THR A 251 14.70 -0.24 25.68
C THR A 251 15.17 -1.44 24.87
N ALA A 252 14.91 -1.46 23.56
CA ALA A 252 15.27 -2.53 22.64
C ALA A 252 16.30 -2.03 21.61
N ASN A 253 16.42 -2.69 20.46
CA ASN A 253 17.35 -2.29 19.42
C ASN A 253 16.77 -1.16 18.56
N ASP A 254 17.55 -0.11 18.37
CA ASP A 254 17.27 1.05 17.54
C ASP A 254 18.53 1.38 16.74
N MET A 255 18.44 1.42 15.41
CA MET A 255 19.62 1.51 14.54
C MET A 255 19.43 2.50 13.41
N GLY A 256 20.33 3.49 13.29
CA GLY A 256 20.35 4.47 12.20
C GLY A 256 21.16 4.01 10.99
N TYR A 257 20.58 4.09 9.79
CA TYR A 257 21.19 3.64 8.53
C TYR A 257 21.39 4.74 7.49
N CYS A 258 20.67 5.87 7.61
CA CYS A 258 20.83 7.01 6.72
C CYS A 258 20.51 8.32 7.43
N GLY A 259 20.97 9.44 6.86
CA GLY A 259 20.62 10.76 7.36
C GLY A 259 20.87 11.86 6.34
N ILE A 260 19.99 12.86 6.31
CA ILE A 260 20.10 14.03 5.44
C ILE A 260 19.96 15.32 6.22
N GLU A 261 20.66 16.36 5.77
CA GLU A 261 20.43 17.71 6.25
C GLU A 261 19.21 18.33 5.56
N THR A 262 18.42 19.04 6.36
CA THR A 262 17.25 19.79 5.92
C THR A 262 17.38 21.25 6.36
N SER A 263 16.50 22.14 5.90
CA SER A 263 16.58 23.56 6.28
C SER A 263 16.43 23.79 7.79
N ASP A 264 15.61 22.98 8.45
CA ASP A 264 15.19 23.11 9.85
C ASP A 264 15.82 22.06 10.80
N GLY A 265 16.60 21.11 10.28
CA GLY A 265 17.13 20.02 11.09
C GLY A 265 17.91 18.97 10.32
N TYR A 266 17.99 17.78 10.91
CA TYR A 266 18.44 16.55 10.24
C TYR A 266 17.30 15.53 10.27
N LEU A 267 17.11 14.80 9.17
CA LEU A 267 16.18 13.67 9.09
C LEU A 267 17.01 12.39 8.98
N ILE A 268 16.83 11.50 9.95
CA ILE A 268 17.55 10.25 10.12
C ILE A 268 16.57 9.11 9.88
N GLY A 269 17.04 8.07 9.18
CA GLY A 269 16.26 6.89 8.92
C GLY A 269 16.97 5.63 9.40
N GLY A 270 16.19 4.70 9.92
CA GLY A 270 16.65 3.38 10.33
C GLY A 270 15.51 2.44 10.65
N HIS A 271 15.68 1.61 11.69
CA HIS A 271 14.60 0.80 12.26
C HIS A 271 14.64 0.81 13.78
N THR A 272 13.50 0.48 14.39
CA THR A 272 13.28 0.43 15.84
C THR A 272 12.52 -0.84 16.21
N ALA A 273 13.03 -1.58 17.20
CA ALA A 273 12.31 -2.63 17.91
C ALA A 273 11.69 -2.13 19.22
N SER A 274 11.96 -0.87 19.57
CA SER A 274 11.46 -0.23 20.79
C SER A 274 10.06 0.34 20.62
N MET A 275 9.69 0.70 19.39
CA MET A 275 8.44 1.38 19.06
C MET A 275 7.82 0.78 17.79
N GLY A 276 6.54 1.06 17.57
CA GLY A 276 5.84 0.62 16.37
C GLY A 276 4.94 -0.60 16.60
N ALA A 277 4.57 -1.26 15.51
CA ALA A 277 3.54 -2.27 15.47
C ALA A 277 4.11 -3.59 14.94
N GLY A 278 5.09 -4.20 15.59
CA GLY A 278 5.69 -5.42 15.06
C GLY A 278 6.89 -5.86 15.87
N MET A 279 7.86 -6.49 15.19
CA MET A 279 9.17 -6.78 15.78
C MET A 279 10.12 -5.61 15.59
N ASP A 280 10.36 -5.21 14.34
CA ASP A 280 11.12 -4.03 13.97
C ASP A 280 10.27 -3.21 13.00
N ASP A 281 10.21 -1.90 13.18
CA ASP A 281 9.53 -0.98 12.27
C ASP A 281 10.53 0.03 11.68
N ILE A 282 10.28 0.53 10.47
CA ILE A 282 11.10 1.61 9.90
C ILE A 282 10.93 2.84 10.79
N TYR A 283 12.05 3.39 11.26
CA TYR A 283 12.09 4.51 12.19
C TYR A 283 12.63 5.74 11.48
N LEU A 284 11.84 6.81 11.44
CA LEU A 284 12.30 8.12 11.00
C LEU A 284 12.32 9.09 12.17
N LEU A 285 13.46 9.75 12.32
CA LEU A 285 13.75 10.66 13.40
C LEU A 285 14.17 12.01 12.83
N LYS A 286 13.45 13.07 13.20
CA LYS A 286 13.78 14.45 12.86
C LYS A 286 14.33 15.16 14.09
N ILE A 287 15.53 15.73 13.97
CA ILE A 287 16.24 16.41 15.07
C ILE A 287 16.66 17.83 14.69
N ARG A 288 16.82 18.70 15.69
CA ARG A 288 17.34 20.07 15.51
C ARG A 288 18.85 20.07 15.25
N LYS A 289 19.32 21.05 14.48
CA LYS A 289 20.75 21.16 14.11
C LYS A 289 21.68 21.46 15.28
N ASN A 290 21.22 22.31 16.20
CA ASN A 290 22.09 22.91 17.21
C ASN A 290 22.46 21.93 18.34
N ASP A 291 21.49 21.14 18.79
CA ASP A 291 21.59 20.34 20.01
C ASP A 291 21.08 18.90 19.83
N GLY A 292 20.70 18.51 18.61
CA GLY A 292 20.14 17.17 18.36
C GLY A 292 18.78 16.94 19.02
N SER A 293 18.12 17.95 19.61
CA SER A 293 16.82 17.72 20.26
C SER A 293 15.77 17.26 19.25
N VAL A 294 14.95 16.28 19.65
CA VAL A 294 13.91 15.70 18.79
C VAL A 294 12.86 16.75 18.43
N ILE A 295 12.55 16.82 17.13
CA ILE A 295 11.42 17.58 16.57
C ILE A 295 10.21 16.66 16.47
N TRP A 296 10.37 15.51 15.81
CA TRP A 296 9.38 14.45 15.75
C TRP A 296 10.07 13.11 15.46
N GLU A 297 9.39 12.04 15.81
CA GLU A 297 9.78 10.67 15.49
C GLU A 297 8.54 9.87 15.05
N LYS A 298 8.70 8.97 14.08
CA LYS A 298 7.60 8.19 13.50
C LYS A 298 8.07 6.81 13.08
N THR A 299 7.16 5.84 13.20
CA THR A 299 7.35 4.48 12.72
C THR A 299 6.48 4.20 11.50
N TYR A 300 6.99 3.38 10.58
CA TYR A 300 6.32 2.98 9.34
C TYR A 300 6.50 1.47 9.14
N GLY A 301 5.43 0.78 8.78
CA GLY A 301 5.46 -0.68 8.69
C GLY A 301 4.12 -1.30 9.07
N GLY A 302 4.17 -2.54 9.54
CA GLY A 302 3.04 -3.28 10.08
C GLY A 302 3.50 -4.41 11.00
N ALA A 303 2.63 -5.39 11.23
CA ALA A 303 2.81 -6.46 12.24
C ALA A 303 4.09 -7.31 12.15
N GLY A 304 4.83 -7.23 11.05
CA GLY A 304 6.05 -7.99 10.78
C GLY A 304 7.32 -7.21 11.10
N THR A 305 8.35 -7.45 10.30
CA THR A 305 9.66 -6.80 10.35
C THR A 305 9.76 -5.85 9.16
N ASP A 306 9.90 -4.55 9.43
CA ASP A 306 10.08 -3.49 8.46
C ASP A 306 11.42 -2.80 8.77
N VAL A 307 12.45 -3.09 7.96
CA VAL A 307 13.84 -2.76 8.30
C VAL A 307 14.61 -2.15 7.15
N GLY A 308 15.66 -1.41 7.56
CA GLY A 308 16.60 -0.75 6.67
C GLY A 308 15.92 0.41 5.97
N CYS A 309 16.52 1.60 6.01
CA CYS A 309 16.05 2.62 5.10
C CYS A 309 17.14 3.56 4.61
N THR A 310 16.83 4.15 3.47
CA THR A 310 17.56 5.21 2.81
C THR A 310 16.55 6.30 2.43
N ILE A 311 16.96 7.55 2.54
CA ILE A 311 16.11 8.73 2.35
C ILE A 311 16.75 9.59 1.26
N MET A 312 15.93 10.04 0.31
CA MET A 312 16.36 11.05 -0.67
C MET A 312 15.37 12.22 -0.71
N PRO A 313 15.84 13.46 -0.57
CA PRO A 313 15.01 14.64 -0.77
C PRO A 313 14.68 14.81 -2.25
N VAL A 314 13.40 15.00 -2.55
CA VAL A 314 12.91 15.28 -3.90
C VAL A 314 12.05 16.55 -3.81
N LYS A 315 12.62 17.70 -4.21
CA LYS A 315 12.00 19.03 -4.05
C LYS A 315 11.57 19.33 -2.61
N ASP A 316 10.28 19.19 -2.32
CA ASP A 316 9.57 19.57 -1.10
C ASP A 316 9.14 18.37 -0.23
N HIS A 317 9.49 17.16 -0.65
CA HIS A 317 9.14 15.91 0.02
C HIS A 317 10.35 14.97 0.09
N PHE A 318 10.16 13.83 0.74
CA PHE A 318 11.19 12.80 0.82
C PHE A 318 10.64 11.48 0.30
N ILE A 319 11.48 10.73 -0.39
CA ILE A 319 11.24 9.34 -0.73
C ILE A 319 12.10 8.49 0.19
N VAL A 320 11.47 7.48 0.78
CA VAL A 320 12.09 6.54 1.70
C VAL A 320 11.97 5.15 1.10
N ALA A 321 13.06 4.41 1.08
CA ALA A 321 13.09 3.03 0.62
C ALA A 321 13.70 2.13 1.68
N GLY A 322 13.13 0.94 1.86
CA GLY A 322 13.50 -0.06 2.86
C GLY A 322 12.98 -1.44 2.49
N SER A 323 12.88 -2.32 3.48
CA SER A 323 12.32 -3.67 3.29
C SER A 323 11.19 -3.95 4.29
N THR A 324 10.20 -4.75 3.92
CA THR A 324 9.00 -5.05 4.71
C THR A 324 8.63 -6.53 4.61
N SER A 325 8.39 -7.20 5.73
CA SER A 325 7.68 -8.49 5.75
C SER A 325 6.21 -8.34 6.13
N SER A 326 5.75 -7.09 6.32
CA SER A 326 4.40 -6.74 6.75
C SER A 326 3.45 -6.56 5.57
N LYS A 327 4.00 -6.22 4.41
CA LYS A 327 3.29 -5.99 3.15
C LYS A 327 4.01 -6.78 2.06
N GLY A 328 3.28 -7.17 1.01
CA GLY A 328 3.88 -7.86 -0.14
C GLY A 328 3.53 -9.35 -0.18
N ASN A 329 4.41 -10.15 -0.78
CA ASN A 329 4.08 -11.50 -1.22
C ASN A 329 5.06 -12.55 -0.71
N GLY A 330 5.07 -12.83 0.59
CA GLY A 330 5.82 -13.96 1.14
C GLY A 330 6.84 -13.50 2.17
N GLY A 331 8.13 -13.51 1.80
CA GLY A 331 9.25 -13.07 2.64
C GLY A 331 9.28 -11.56 2.88
N SER A 332 10.48 -11.01 3.09
CA SER A 332 10.69 -9.56 3.04
C SER A 332 10.58 -9.06 1.60
N ASP A 333 9.92 -7.94 1.36
CA ASP A 333 9.75 -7.28 0.07
C ASP A 333 10.35 -5.86 0.12
N TYR A 334 10.61 -5.22 -1.02
CA TYR A 334 11.00 -3.81 -1.05
C TYR A 334 9.82 -2.94 -0.65
N TYR A 335 10.06 -1.98 0.24
CA TYR A 335 9.07 -1.00 0.67
C TYR A 335 9.52 0.41 0.34
N VAL A 336 8.78 1.11 -0.52
CA VAL A 336 9.09 2.48 -0.92
C VAL A 336 7.90 3.35 -0.63
N PHE A 337 8.11 4.48 0.04
CA PHE A 337 7.04 5.39 0.38
C PHE A 337 7.50 6.84 0.33
N ARG A 338 6.55 7.72 0.05
CA ARG A 338 6.76 9.16 0.06
C ARG A 338 6.23 9.75 1.36
N ILE A 339 6.97 10.70 1.91
CA ILE A 339 6.54 11.49 3.07
C ILE A 339 6.60 12.98 2.81
N ASP A 340 5.74 13.74 3.47
CA ASP A 340 5.86 15.20 3.55
C ASP A 340 6.93 15.65 4.57
N GLY A 341 7.16 16.97 4.66
CA GLY A 341 8.11 17.56 5.62
C GLY A 341 7.83 17.28 7.10
N ASN A 342 6.60 16.89 7.43
CA ASN A 342 6.17 16.53 8.78
C ASN A 342 6.22 15.01 9.02
N GLY A 343 6.70 14.22 8.05
CA GLY A 343 6.72 12.77 8.10
C GLY A 343 5.34 12.12 7.91
N ASN A 344 4.35 12.78 7.33
CA ASN A 344 3.10 12.11 6.99
C ASN A 344 3.30 11.31 5.69
N GLN A 345 2.98 10.02 5.72
CA GLN A 345 3.03 9.17 4.53
C GLN A 345 1.96 9.62 3.52
N ILE A 346 2.41 9.86 2.30
CA ILE A 346 1.63 10.34 1.15
C ILE A 346 1.14 9.11 0.37
N TRP A 347 2.08 8.30 -0.09
CA TRP A 347 1.82 7.01 -0.75
C TRP A 347 2.89 6.00 -0.37
N ASP A 348 2.59 4.72 -0.58
CA ASP A 348 3.54 3.62 -0.47
C ASP A 348 3.38 2.60 -1.61
N LEU A 349 4.47 1.88 -1.83
CA LEU A 349 4.67 0.85 -2.84
C LEU A 349 5.39 -0.32 -2.19
N THR A 350 4.95 -1.53 -2.51
CA THR A 350 5.64 -2.76 -2.12
C THR A 350 5.90 -3.60 -3.34
N TYR A 351 7.09 -4.18 -3.43
CA TYR A 351 7.48 -5.04 -4.54
C TYR A 351 8.49 -6.10 -4.08
N GLY A 352 8.21 -7.35 -4.41
CA GLY A 352 9.10 -8.48 -4.21
C GLY A 352 8.45 -9.76 -4.70
N PHE A 353 9.20 -10.84 -4.62
CA PHE A 353 8.86 -12.19 -5.04
C PHE A 353 8.42 -13.03 -3.83
N GLU A 354 8.28 -14.34 -4.01
CA GLU A 354 7.80 -15.25 -2.94
C GLU A 354 8.77 -15.34 -1.74
N TYR A 355 10.07 -15.12 -1.96
CA TYR A 355 11.11 -15.23 -0.95
C TYR A 355 11.69 -13.86 -0.59
N GLU A 356 12.80 -13.83 0.16
CA GLU A 356 13.38 -12.59 0.66
C GLU A 356 13.95 -11.69 -0.45
N ASP A 357 13.44 -10.47 -0.50
CA ASP A 357 13.96 -9.31 -1.20
C ASP A 357 14.31 -8.23 -0.16
N ALA A 358 15.51 -7.69 -0.26
CA ALA A 358 15.97 -6.61 0.60
C ALA A 358 16.53 -5.45 -0.21
N CYS A 359 15.99 -4.25 0.01
CA CYS A 359 16.49 -3.03 -0.58
C CYS A 359 17.77 -2.61 0.15
N ALA A 360 18.84 -2.33 -0.59
CA ALA A 360 20.13 -1.93 -0.03
C ALA A 360 20.63 -0.58 -0.58
N GLY A 361 20.35 -0.29 -1.85
CA GLY A 361 20.71 0.97 -2.50
C GLY A 361 19.52 1.59 -3.22
N PHE A 362 19.54 2.92 -3.34
CA PHE A 362 18.40 3.70 -3.81
C PHE A 362 18.84 5.00 -4.45
N TYR A 363 18.15 5.40 -5.51
CA TYR A 363 18.22 6.71 -6.13
C TYR A 363 16.80 7.18 -6.46
N ALA A 364 16.51 8.46 -6.24
CA ALA A 364 15.28 9.09 -6.69
C ALA A 364 15.50 10.50 -7.21
N ASP A 365 14.71 10.84 -8.24
CA ASP A 365 14.47 12.22 -8.65
C ASP A 365 12.96 12.43 -8.82
N GLU A 366 12.56 13.59 -9.35
CA GLU A 366 11.15 13.93 -9.52
C GLU A 366 10.37 12.95 -10.42
N ASN A 367 11.06 12.20 -11.26
CA ASN A 367 10.50 11.43 -12.35
C ASN A 367 10.81 9.95 -12.28
N THR A 368 11.70 9.54 -11.37
CA THR A 368 12.34 8.24 -11.42
C THR A 368 12.73 7.82 -10.02
N ILE A 369 12.38 6.58 -9.69
CA ILE A 369 12.93 5.87 -8.53
C ILE A 369 13.67 4.65 -9.06
N ALA A 370 14.94 4.49 -8.70
CA ALA A 370 15.75 3.32 -9.01
C ALA A 370 16.22 2.67 -7.70
N LEU A 371 16.00 1.36 -7.59
CA LEU A 371 16.32 0.57 -6.40
C LEU A 371 17.28 -0.53 -6.80
N THR A 372 18.28 -0.79 -5.95
CA THR A 372 19.14 -1.96 -6.07
C THR A 372 19.16 -2.73 -4.76
N GLY A 373 19.23 -4.05 -4.84
CA GLY A 373 19.31 -4.87 -3.63
C GLY A 373 19.47 -6.34 -3.94
N LEU A 374 19.08 -7.18 -2.98
CA LEU A 374 19.01 -8.64 -3.13
C LEU A 374 17.59 -9.04 -3.50
N SER A 375 17.47 -10.04 -4.36
CA SER A 375 16.21 -10.71 -4.68
C SER A 375 16.38 -12.22 -4.75
N ARG A 376 15.43 -12.96 -4.17
CA ARG A 376 15.37 -14.42 -4.23
C ARG A 376 14.15 -14.88 -5.02
N PRO A 377 14.27 -15.10 -6.35
CA PRO A 377 13.18 -15.65 -7.14
C PRO A 377 12.88 -17.13 -6.78
N ASP A 378 13.86 -17.85 -6.22
CA ASP A 378 13.71 -19.20 -5.69
C ASP A 378 14.43 -19.36 -4.33
N ASN A 379 14.29 -20.53 -3.69
CA ASN A 379 14.87 -20.79 -2.37
C ASN A 379 16.37 -21.12 -2.38
N THR A 380 17.04 -21.02 -3.51
CA THR A 380 18.44 -21.43 -3.69
C THR A 380 19.37 -20.32 -4.17
N THR A 381 18.86 -19.32 -4.88
CA THR A 381 19.67 -18.28 -5.52
C THR A 381 19.22 -16.89 -5.09
N ALA A 382 20.19 -16.05 -4.72
CA ALA A 382 19.98 -14.62 -4.48
C ALA A 382 20.72 -13.86 -5.57
N ASN A 383 20.02 -12.94 -6.24
CA ASN A 383 20.56 -12.13 -7.32
C ASN A 383 20.46 -10.64 -6.97
N ALA A 384 21.32 -9.83 -7.60
CA ALA A 384 21.14 -8.39 -7.53
C ALA A 384 19.93 -7.99 -8.37
N LEU A 385 18.99 -7.25 -7.79
CA LEU A 385 17.80 -6.78 -8.49
C LEU A 385 17.88 -5.26 -8.66
N LEU A 386 17.68 -4.79 -9.89
CA LEU A 386 17.54 -3.38 -10.22
C LEU A 386 16.11 -3.11 -10.66
N VAL A 387 15.41 -2.22 -9.97
CA VAL A 387 14.01 -1.85 -10.28
C VAL A 387 13.93 -0.37 -10.58
N LYS A 388 13.30 0.00 -11.69
CA LYS A 388 12.95 1.39 -12.00
C LYS A 388 11.44 1.59 -11.93
N TYR A 389 11.02 2.62 -11.22
CA TYR A 389 9.68 3.16 -11.30
C TYR A 389 9.70 4.42 -12.17
N GLY A 390 8.69 4.53 -13.04
CA GLY A 390 8.46 5.69 -13.90
C GLY A 390 7.80 6.84 -13.14
N GLN A 391 7.51 7.91 -13.89
CA GLN A 391 6.89 9.11 -13.35
C GLN A 391 5.62 8.78 -12.54
N GLU A 392 5.43 9.56 -11.47
CA GLU A 392 4.13 9.75 -10.83
C GLU A 392 3.12 10.13 -11.91
N GLN A 393 2.38 9.17 -12.45
CA GLN A 393 1.23 9.50 -13.28
C GLN A 393 0.13 9.95 -12.34
N GLU A 394 -0.23 11.24 -12.40
CA GLU A 394 -1.58 11.63 -12.03
C GLU A 394 -2.49 10.62 -12.72
N THR A 395 -3.23 9.85 -11.94
CA THR A 395 -4.26 9.01 -12.53
C THR A 395 -5.27 9.98 -13.13
N SER A 396 -5.06 10.33 -14.39
CA SER A 396 -5.97 11.13 -15.18
C SER A 396 -7.16 10.24 -15.49
N ALA A 397 -7.97 9.93 -14.47
CA ALA A 397 -9.38 9.86 -14.73
C ALA A 397 -9.74 11.26 -15.24
N PRO A 398 -10.28 11.41 -16.47
CA PRO A 398 -10.83 12.69 -16.87
C PRO A 398 -11.90 13.03 -15.84
N VAL A 399 -11.63 14.04 -15.01
CA VAL A 399 -12.65 14.67 -14.19
C VAL A 399 -13.41 15.57 -15.14
N ASP A 400 -14.40 14.98 -15.81
CA ASP A 400 -15.43 15.76 -16.48
C ASP A 400 -16.33 16.35 -15.38
N PRO A 401 -16.34 17.69 -15.15
CA PRO A 401 -16.94 18.26 -13.93
C PRO A 401 -18.47 18.21 -13.86
N VAL A 402 -19.16 17.53 -14.78
CA VAL A 402 -20.62 17.66 -14.94
C VAL A 402 -21.38 16.33 -14.68
N ALA A 403 -20.67 15.21 -14.51
CA ALA A 403 -21.30 13.89 -14.42
C ALA A 403 -22.11 13.58 -13.14
N PRO A 404 -21.74 14.02 -11.91
CA PRO A 404 -22.46 13.58 -10.71
C PRO A 404 -23.86 14.18 -10.61
N VAL A 405 -24.02 15.44 -11.03
CA VAL A 405 -25.29 16.17 -10.90
C VAL A 405 -26.29 15.69 -11.95
N ALA A 406 -25.87 15.44 -13.19
CA ALA A 406 -26.76 15.01 -14.26
C ALA A 406 -27.30 13.57 -14.05
N ALA A 407 -26.47 12.63 -13.56
CA ALA A 407 -26.89 11.25 -13.32
C ALA A 407 -27.86 11.12 -12.13
N VAL A 408 -27.64 11.91 -11.07
CA VAL A 408 -28.53 12.00 -9.91
C VAL A 408 -29.85 12.70 -10.27
N VAL A 409 -29.81 13.75 -11.09
CA VAL A 409 -31.03 14.43 -11.58
C VAL A 409 -31.85 13.52 -12.49
N VAL A 410 -31.23 12.73 -13.37
CA VAL A 410 -31.96 11.84 -14.30
C VAL A 410 -32.54 10.61 -13.60
N GLY A 411 -31.81 9.97 -12.68
CA GLY A 411 -32.32 8.82 -11.91
C GLY A 411 -33.47 9.21 -10.96
N SER A 412 -33.38 10.39 -10.35
CA SER A 412 -34.44 10.94 -9.48
C SER A 412 -35.68 11.37 -10.25
N SER A 413 -35.49 11.94 -11.45
CA SER A 413 -36.59 12.45 -12.30
C SER A 413 -37.41 11.32 -12.94
N VAL A 414 -36.77 10.21 -13.32
CA VAL A 414 -37.47 9.03 -13.89
C VAL A 414 -38.29 8.30 -12.83
N GLY A 415 -37.80 8.23 -11.58
CA GLY A 415 -38.56 7.69 -10.45
C GLY A 415 -39.76 8.56 -10.06
N LEU A 416 -39.60 9.90 -10.09
CA LEU A 416 -40.65 10.86 -9.76
C LEU A 416 -41.76 10.92 -10.83
N LEU A 417 -41.39 10.87 -12.11
CA LEU A 417 -42.34 10.89 -13.24
C LEU A 417 -43.15 9.59 -13.36
N GLY A 418 -42.55 8.43 -13.04
CA GLY A 418 -43.27 7.15 -12.97
C GLY A 418 -44.33 7.13 -11.86
N LEU A 419 -44.05 7.74 -10.71
CA LEU A 419 -44.97 7.84 -9.58
C LEU A 419 -46.08 8.89 -9.76
N LEU A 420 -45.79 10.03 -10.40
CA LEU A 420 -46.77 11.06 -10.73
C LEU A 420 -47.71 10.62 -11.86
N TRP A 421 -47.22 9.91 -12.88
CA TRP A 421 -48.07 9.46 -14.00
C TRP A 421 -48.92 8.24 -13.65
N GLY A 422 -48.46 7.36 -12.76
CA GLY A 422 -49.29 6.26 -12.23
C GLY A 422 -50.52 6.75 -11.45
N LYS A 423 -50.43 7.94 -10.81
CA LYS A 423 -51.56 8.57 -10.11
C LYS A 423 -52.46 9.42 -11.01
N ILE A 424 -51.94 10.01 -12.09
CA ILE A 424 -52.69 10.90 -13.00
C ILE A 424 -53.36 10.13 -14.15
N SER A 425 -52.70 9.10 -14.70
CA SER A 425 -53.26 8.29 -15.79
C SER A 425 -54.42 7.39 -15.33
N GLY A 426 -54.35 6.86 -14.10
CA GLY A 426 -55.46 6.17 -13.45
C GLY A 426 -56.65 7.07 -13.10
N ALA A 427 -56.48 8.39 -13.09
CA ALA A 427 -57.54 9.36 -12.78
C ALA A 427 -58.21 9.99 -14.02
N LEU A 428 -57.60 9.93 -15.21
CA LEU A 428 -58.05 10.69 -16.39
C LEU A 428 -58.28 9.88 -17.68
N ASN A 429 -57.95 8.59 -17.72
CA ASN A 429 -58.35 7.65 -18.79
C ASN A 429 -58.08 8.14 -20.24
N ILE A 430 -56.84 8.50 -20.57
CA ILE A 430 -56.47 9.09 -21.87
C ILE A 430 -55.59 8.12 -22.70
N GLU A 431 -56.08 7.68 -23.85
CA GLU A 431 -55.36 6.88 -24.86
C GLU A 431 -54.66 7.75 -25.94
N GLY A 432 -53.54 7.25 -26.47
CA GLY A 432 -53.26 7.31 -27.92
C GLY A 432 -52.15 8.23 -28.45
N ARG A 433 -51.78 9.34 -27.80
CA ARG A 433 -50.76 10.28 -28.35
C ARG A 433 -49.53 10.54 -27.47
N LEU A 434 -49.60 10.21 -26.19
CA LEU A 434 -48.51 10.40 -25.23
C LEU A 434 -47.49 9.24 -25.23
N SER A 435 -47.89 8.04 -25.67
CA SER A 435 -47.01 6.87 -25.76
C SER A 435 -45.87 7.06 -26.78
N ASP A 436 -46.11 7.78 -27.88
CA ASP A 436 -45.12 7.97 -28.94
C ASP A 436 -44.03 9.00 -28.60
N ILE A 437 -44.37 10.03 -27.82
CA ILE A 437 -43.40 11.01 -27.33
C ILE A 437 -42.49 10.36 -26.27
N PHE A 438 -43.07 9.52 -25.39
CA PHE A 438 -42.30 8.78 -24.39
C PHE A 438 -41.42 7.69 -25.01
N LYS A 439 -41.86 7.02 -26.07
CA LYS A 439 -41.02 6.07 -26.81
C LYS A 439 -39.78 6.76 -27.38
N LYS A 440 -39.91 7.99 -27.91
CA LYS A 440 -38.78 8.78 -28.41
C LYS A 440 -37.81 9.24 -27.31
N VAL A 441 -38.33 9.63 -26.14
CA VAL A 441 -37.49 10.02 -24.98
C VAL A 441 -36.80 8.80 -24.37
N TYR A 442 -37.52 7.68 -24.25
CA TYR A 442 -36.95 6.39 -23.83
C TYR A 442 -35.84 5.94 -24.80
N ASP A 443 -36.08 5.95 -26.11
CA ASP A 443 -35.10 5.54 -27.11
C ASP A 443 -33.87 6.45 -27.15
N PHE A 444 -34.03 7.76 -26.90
CA PHE A 444 -32.92 8.71 -26.80
C PHE A 444 -32.07 8.50 -25.54
N VAL A 445 -32.69 8.40 -24.36
CA VAL A 445 -31.99 8.20 -23.08
C VAL A 445 -31.35 6.81 -23.01
N PHE A 446 -32.08 5.78 -23.43
CA PHE A 446 -31.57 4.40 -23.45
C PHE A 446 -30.49 4.23 -24.52
N GLY A 447 -30.60 4.92 -25.66
CA GLY A 447 -29.56 5.02 -26.68
C GLY A 447 -28.28 5.67 -26.18
N TYR A 448 -28.38 6.79 -25.45
CA TYR A 448 -27.23 7.49 -24.88
C TYR A 448 -26.53 6.68 -23.78
N VAL A 449 -27.29 6.08 -22.86
CA VAL A 449 -26.79 5.21 -21.75
C VAL A 449 -26.14 3.93 -22.29
N LYS A 450 -26.74 3.28 -23.30
CA LYS A 450 -26.22 2.06 -23.92
C LYS A 450 -24.87 2.30 -24.62
N THR A 451 -24.65 3.50 -25.13
CA THR A 451 -23.47 3.85 -25.95
C THR A 451 -22.31 4.38 -25.11
N HIS A 452 -22.56 5.16 -24.05
CA HIS A 452 -21.49 5.87 -23.31
C HIS A 452 -21.26 5.40 -21.87
N VAL A 453 -22.28 4.89 -21.18
CA VAL A 453 -22.21 4.56 -19.74
C VAL A 453 -21.88 3.08 -19.52
N LYS A 454 -22.41 2.20 -20.36
CA LYS A 454 -22.25 0.75 -20.23
C LYS A 454 -20.82 0.26 -20.50
N ALA A 455 -20.12 0.87 -21.46
CA ALA A 455 -18.73 0.53 -21.79
C ALA A 455 -17.73 1.05 -20.74
N LEU A 456 -18.03 2.20 -20.12
CA LEU A 456 -17.13 2.89 -19.16
C LEU A 456 -17.19 2.26 -17.76
N LEU A 457 -18.40 1.96 -17.26
CA LEU A 457 -18.61 1.37 -15.94
C LEU A 457 -18.14 -0.09 -15.85
N PHE A 458 -18.38 -0.89 -16.88
CA PHE A 458 -17.92 -2.29 -16.91
C PHE A 458 -16.41 -2.43 -17.12
N ARG A 459 -15.76 -1.53 -17.87
CA ARG A 459 -14.30 -1.55 -18.05
C ARG A 459 -13.56 -1.28 -16.74
N LYS A 460 -13.92 -0.21 -15.99
CA LYS A 460 -13.27 0.12 -14.71
C LYS A 460 -13.47 -0.97 -13.65
N GLU A 461 -14.65 -1.57 -13.58
CA GLU A 461 -14.91 -2.67 -12.63
C GLU A 461 -14.22 -3.99 -13.03
N SER A 462 -14.04 -4.25 -14.33
CA SER A 462 -13.27 -5.42 -14.81
C SER A 462 -11.76 -5.30 -14.59
N GLN A 463 -11.22 -4.08 -14.63
CA GLN A 463 -9.80 -3.80 -14.36
C GLN A 463 -9.46 -4.02 -12.89
N MET A 464 -10.33 -3.60 -11.96
CA MET A 464 -10.19 -3.88 -10.51
C MET A 464 -10.39 -5.36 -10.12
N ARG A 465 -10.92 -6.20 -11.02
CA ARG A 465 -11.14 -7.64 -10.79
C ARG A 465 -9.98 -8.54 -11.20
N LYS A 466 -8.93 -8.00 -11.83
CA LYS A 466 -7.79 -8.81 -12.34
C LYS A 466 -6.78 -9.25 -11.27
N VAL A 467 -6.95 -8.87 -10.02
CA VAL A 467 -6.20 -9.46 -8.90
C VAL A 467 -6.81 -10.84 -8.59
N GLN A 468 -6.25 -11.90 -9.18
CA GLN A 468 -6.52 -13.28 -8.77
C GLN A 468 -5.78 -13.55 -7.45
N ALA A 469 -6.52 -13.85 -6.38
CA ALA A 469 -5.94 -14.23 -5.10
C ALA A 469 -5.80 -15.75 -5.02
N THR A 470 -4.61 -16.19 -4.61
CA THR A 470 -4.28 -17.54 -4.15
C THR A 470 -5.13 -17.94 -2.94
N GLN A 471 -5.40 -19.25 -2.80
CA GLN A 471 -6.33 -19.81 -1.81
C GLN A 471 -6.03 -19.33 -0.37
N ARG A 472 -6.92 -18.51 0.18
CA ARG A 472 -6.85 -18.03 1.58
C ARG A 472 -7.45 -19.06 2.54
N HIS A 473 -6.78 -19.27 3.67
CA HIS A 473 -7.26 -20.19 4.71
C HIS A 473 -8.49 -19.62 5.42
N ALA A 474 -9.51 -20.46 5.61
CA ALA A 474 -10.79 -20.06 6.20
C ALA A 474 -10.67 -19.83 7.72
N PHE A 475 -11.17 -18.69 8.19
CA PHE A 475 -11.44 -18.43 9.59
C PHE A 475 -12.96 -18.35 9.78
N LEU A 476 -13.54 -19.38 10.40
CA LEU A 476 -14.98 -19.54 10.70
C LEU A 476 -15.90 -19.63 9.46
N LEU A 477 -16.65 -20.74 9.36
CA LEU A 477 -17.68 -20.98 8.32
C LEU A 477 -17.20 -20.87 6.85
N GLY A 478 -15.89 -20.92 6.59
CA GLY A 478 -15.34 -20.83 5.23
C GLY A 478 -15.04 -19.41 4.75
N PHE A 479 -15.21 -18.37 5.59
CA PHE A 479 -14.88 -16.98 5.26
C PHE A 479 -13.44 -16.61 5.64
N SER A 480 -12.84 -15.66 4.94
CA SER A 480 -11.61 -15.03 5.41
C SER A 480 -11.89 -13.95 6.46
N SER A 481 -10.90 -13.59 7.29
CA SER A 481 -11.00 -12.47 8.24
C SER A 481 -11.41 -11.15 7.55
N TYR A 482 -10.93 -10.95 6.33
CA TYR A 482 -11.30 -9.81 5.48
C TYR A 482 -12.78 -9.83 5.05
N GLU A 483 -13.31 -10.98 4.64
CA GLU A 483 -14.72 -11.11 4.29
C GLU A 483 -15.63 -10.88 5.50
N LEU A 484 -15.26 -11.40 6.68
CA LEU A 484 -15.97 -11.17 7.93
C LEU A 484 -15.99 -9.69 8.32
N LEU A 485 -14.88 -8.97 8.10
CA LEU A 485 -14.82 -7.53 8.29
C LEU A 485 -15.77 -6.78 7.34
N ILE A 486 -15.80 -7.17 6.05
CA ILE A 486 -16.74 -6.59 5.09
C ILE A 486 -18.19 -6.87 5.51
N PHE A 487 -18.52 -8.08 6.00
CA PHE A 487 -19.85 -8.37 6.51
C PHE A 487 -20.22 -7.50 7.70
N ALA A 488 -19.31 -7.29 8.65
CA ALA A 488 -19.56 -6.44 9.81
C ALA A 488 -19.85 -4.99 9.36
N ILE A 489 -19.01 -4.43 8.51
CA ILE A 489 -19.18 -3.07 7.98
C ILE A 489 -20.47 -2.95 7.15
N ALA A 490 -20.72 -3.90 6.25
CA ALA A 490 -21.92 -3.92 5.40
C ALA A 490 -23.21 -4.00 6.23
N SER A 491 -23.21 -4.78 7.31
CA SER A 491 -24.35 -4.90 8.24
C SER A 491 -24.63 -3.58 8.95
N VAL A 492 -23.57 -2.89 9.39
CA VAL A 492 -23.69 -1.56 10.02
C VAL A 492 -24.25 -0.54 9.03
N MET A 493 -23.67 -0.47 7.82
CA MET A 493 -24.12 0.46 6.78
C MET A 493 -25.57 0.21 6.36
N LEU A 494 -25.94 -1.06 6.18
CA LEU A 494 -27.31 -1.43 5.83
C LEU A 494 -28.29 -1.04 6.95
N GLY A 495 -27.96 -1.35 8.22
CA GLY A 495 -28.76 -0.97 9.37
C GLY A 495 -29.01 0.55 9.43
N ILE A 496 -27.95 1.35 9.30
CA ILE A 496 -28.03 2.82 9.29
C ILE A 496 -28.87 3.31 8.10
N SER A 497 -28.70 2.75 6.92
CA SER A 497 -29.47 3.16 5.73
C SER A 497 -30.99 2.95 5.92
N TYR A 498 -31.39 1.86 6.57
CA TYR A 498 -32.79 1.61 6.90
C TYR A 498 -33.34 2.55 7.98
N MET A 499 -32.51 2.94 8.96
CA MET A 499 -32.89 3.96 9.94
C MET A 499 -33.11 5.32 9.27
N ILE A 500 -32.22 5.71 8.35
CA ILE A 500 -32.37 6.94 7.54
C ILE A 500 -33.65 6.86 6.71
N ALA A 501 -33.90 5.74 6.03
CA ALA A 501 -35.07 5.54 5.19
C ALA A 501 -36.40 5.66 5.96
N LYS A 502 -36.42 5.24 7.24
CA LYS A 502 -37.58 5.33 8.12
C LYS A 502 -37.67 6.64 8.92
N GLY A 503 -36.64 7.48 8.88
CA GLY A 503 -36.57 8.71 9.67
C GLY A 503 -36.41 8.48 11.18
N GLU A 504 -35.84 7.34 11.57
CA GLU A 504 -35.62 6.95 12.97
C GLU A 504 -34.41 7.66 13.58
N ALA A 505 -34.46 7.93 14.90
CA ALA A 505 -33.34 8.50 15.62
C ALA A 505 -32.20 7.48 15.80
N LEU A 506 -30.94 7.92 15.64
CA LEU A 506 -29.73 7.11 15.80
C LEU A 506 -29.42 6.83 17.30
N LEU A 507 -30.32 6.11 17.98
CA LEU A 507 -30.12 5.68 19.36
C LEU A 507 -29.43 4.30 19.39
N PRO A 508 -28.50 4.05 20.34
CA PRO A 508 -27.73 2.79 20.41
C PRO A 508 -28.57 1.50 20.39
N ASN A 509 -29.71 1.49 21.09
CA ASN A 509 -30.59 0.32 21.15
C ASN A 509 -31.26 0.01 19.80
N PHE A 510 -31.61 1.03 19.01
CA PHE A 510 -32.15 0.82 17.67
C PHE A 510 -31.07 0.43 16.67
N ILE A 511 -29.86 0.99 16.80
CA ILE A 511 -28.72 0.59 15.97
C ILE A 511 -28.47 -0.92 16.11
N ALA A 512 -28.45 -1.45 17.32
CA ALA A 512 -28.24 -2.88 17.54
C ALA A 512 -29.28 -3.77 16.83
N ILE A 513 -30.56 -3.41 16.89
CA ILE A 513 -31.65 -4.17 16.26
C ILE A 513 -31.56 -4.10 14.72
N TYR A 514 -31.29 -2.92 14.15
CA TYR A 514 -31.20 -2.72 12.70
C TYR A 514 -29.93 -3.36 12.10
N VAL A 515 -28.81 -3.31 12.82
CA VAL A 515 -27.57 -3.97 12.41
C VAL A 515 -27.69 -5.48 12.53
N PHE A 516 -28.31 -5.99 13.59
CA PHE A 516 -28.55 -7.43 13.75
C PHE A 516 -29.46 -7.98 12.64
N THR A 517 -30.61 -7.35 12.41
CA THR A 517 -31.56 -7.78 11.38
C THR A 517 -30.98 -7.64 9.96
N GLY A 518 -30.26 -6.55 9.68
CA GLY A 518 -29.55 -6.35 8.41
C GLY A 518 -28.40 -7.34 8.20
N GLY A 519 -27.66 -7.67 9.27
CA GLY A 519 -26.57 -8.64 9.22
C GLY A 519 -27.04 -10.06 8.97
N VAL A 520 -28.12 -10.50 9.63
CA VAL A 520 -28.74 -11.81 9.36
C VAL A 520 -29.20 -11.90 7.90
N ALA A 521 -29.79 -10.82 7.37
CA ALA A 521 -30.26 -10.76 5.98
C ALA A 521 -29.10 -10.88 4.97
N LEU A 522 -27.99 -10.15 5.20
CA LEU A 522 -26.82 -10.17 4.33
C LEU A 522 -26.07 -11.50 4.39
N ILE A 523 -25.76 -11.97 5.59
CA ILE A 523 -24.90 -13.15 5.79
C ILE A 523 -25.56 -14.40 5.22
N LEU A 524 -26.83 -14.64 5.50
CA LEU A 524 -27.50 -15.87 5.05
C LEU A 524 -27.80 -15.85 3.54
N HIS A 525 -28.13 -14.69 2.98
CA HIS A 525 -28.25 -14.51 1.53
C HIS A 525 -26.94 -14.88 0.83
N ASP A 526 -25.82 -14.37 1.34
CA ASP A 526 -24.53 -14.55 0.72
C ASP A 526 -23.97 -15.97 0.93
N LEU A 527 -24.18 -16.54 2.12
CA LEU A 527 -23.85 -17.94 2.42
C LEU A 527 -24.56 -18.90 1.48
N ALA A 528 -25.78 -18.58 1.02
CA ALA A 528 -26.49 -19.38 0.03
C ALA A 528 -25.76 -19.40 -1.32
N HIS A 529 -25.31 -18.26 -1.81
CA HIS A 529 -24.49 -18.20 -3.04
C HIS A 529 -23.20 -19.01 -2.88
N ARG A 530 -22.50 -18.84 -1.75
CA ARG A 530 -21.24 -19.54 -1.47
C ARG A 530 -21.43 -21.06 -1.36
N TYR A 531 -22.48 -21.52 -0.69
CA TYR A 531 -22.79 -22.96 -0.58
C TYR A 531 -22.97 -23.61 -1.96
N PHE A 532 -23.78 -23.02 -2.83
CA PHE A 532 -23.99 -23.55 -4.17
C PHE A 532 -22.76 -23.38 -5.06
N ALA A 533 -22.00 -22.29 -4.92
CA ALA A 533 -20.73 -22.12 -5.63
C ALA A 533 -19.75 -23.25 -5.28
N HIS A 534 -19.56 -23.54 -3.99
CA HIS A 534 -18.72 -24.63 -3.52
C HIS A 534 -19.22 -26.00 -4.00
N LYS A 535 -20.54 -26.24 -3.96
CA LYS A 535 -21.16 -27.48 -4.48
C LYS A 535 -20.83 -27.73 -5.95
N TYR A 536 -20.72 -26.68 -6.76
CA TYR A 536 -20.36 -26.74 -8.17
C TYR A 536 -18.88 -26.47 -8.44
N ARG A 537 -18.01 -26.54 -7.41
CA ARG A 537 -16.56 -26.32 -7.49
C ARG A 537 -16.16 -24.94 -8.03
N ALA A 538 -17.02 -23.94 -7.87
CA ALA A 538 -16.71 -22.55 -8.16
C ALA A 538 -16.22 -21.82 -6.90
N VAL A 539 -15.28 -20.90 -7.10
CA VAL A 539 -14.79 -20.02 -6.04
C VAL A 539 -15.70 -18.80 -5.94
N SER A 540 -16.11 -18.46 -4.72
CA SER A 540 -16.93 -17.29 -4.41
C SER A 540 -16.19 -16.37 -3.47
N GLU A 541 -16.32 -15.06 -3.66
CA GLU A 541 -15.70 -14.02 -2.83
C GLU A 541 -16.71 -12.92 -2.50
N TYR A 542 -16.80 -12.53 -1.23
CA TYR A 542 -17.63 -11.40 -0.81
C TYR A 542 -16.85 -10.08 -0.94
N LYS A 543 -17.33 -9.15 -1.79
CA LYS A 543 -16.62 -7.89 -2.10
C LYS A 543 -17.48 -6.66 -1.82
N PHE A 544 -16.83 -5.61 -1.35
CA PHE A 544 -17.43 -4.29 -1.22
C PHE A 544 -17.84 -3.73 -2.58
N TRP A 545 -18.99 -3.06 -2.64
CA TRP A 545 -19.57 -2.52 -3.86
C TRP A 545 -19.85 -1.02 -3.69
N GLY A 546 -18.85 -0.17 -3.95
CA GLY A 546 -18.92 1.27 -3.69
C GLY A 546 -20.09 1.99 -4.38
N LEU A 547 -20.41 1.65 -5.62
CA LEU A 547 -21.57 2.23 -6.31
C LEU A 547 -22.90 1.82 -5.65
N GLY A 548 -22.97 0.57 -5.18
CA GLY A 548 -24.11 0.07 -4.42
C GLY A 548 -24.29 0.81 -3.11
N THR A 549 -23.19 1.04 -2.37
CA THR A 549 -23.19 1.82 -1.13
C THR A 549 -23.72 3.24 -1.34
N ILE A 550 -23.25 3.93 -2.39
CA ILE A 550 -23.71 5.29 -2.70
C ILE A 550 -25.20 5.28 -3.07
N ALA A 551 -25.62 4.37 -3.95
CA ALA A 551 -27.02 4.24 -4.34
C ALA A 551 -27.92 3.92 -3.14
N MET A 552 -27.46 3.07 -2.22
CA MET A 552 -28.16 2.69 -0.99
C MET A 552 -28.46 3.91 -0.11
N PHE A 553 -27.45 4.73 0.20
CA PHE A 553 -27.64 5.91 1.05
C PHE A 553 -28.45 7.01 0.37
N LEU A 554 -28.23 7.26 -0.93
CA LEU A 554 -29.01 8.25 -1.67
C LEU A 554 -30.49 7.87 -1.72
N THR A 555 -30.79 6.61 -2.00
CA THR A 555 -32.18 6.16 -2.09
C THR A 555 -32.85 6.14 -0.72
N ALA A 556 -32.11 5.76 0.33
CA ALA A 556 -32.59 5.85 1.70
C ALA A 556 -32.96 7.29 2.08
N PHE A 557 -32.06 8.24 1.78
CA PHE A 557 -32.23 9.63 2.15
C PHE A 557 -33.34 10.35 1.35
N PHE A 558 -33.32 10.22 0.03
CA PHE A 558 -34.22 10.98 -0.85
C PHE A 558 -35.59 10.34 -1.03
N PHE A 559 -35.69 9.01 -0.93
CA PHE A 559 -36.90 8.28 -1.28
C PHE A 559 -37.45 7.40 -0.16
N GLY A 560 -36.78 7.33 0.99
CA GLY A 560 -37.20 6.48 2.10
C GLY A 560 -37.13 4.98 1.76
N ILE A 561 -36.28 4.60 0.80
CA ILE A 561 -36.17 3.22 0.30
C ILE A 561 -34.70 2.84 0.18
N VAL A 562 -34.30 1.69 0.70
CA VAL A 562 -32.94 1.16 0.58
C VAL A 562 -32.82 0.31 -0.69
N TYR A 563 -32.35 0.89 -1.79
CA TYR A 563 -32.42 0.28 -3.14
C TYR A 563 -31.23 -0.62 -3.52
N ALA A 564 -30.12 -0.56 -2.77
CA ALA A 564 -28.90 -1.30 -3.09
C ALA A 564 -28.25 -1.84 -1.81
N LEU A 565 -27.30 -2.77 -1.97
CA LEU A 565 -26.48 -3.31 -0.88
C LEU A 565 -25.05 -2.77 -1.00
N PRO A 566 -24.32 -2.64 0.12
CA PRO A 566 -22.96 -2.10 0.12
C PRO A 566 -21.89 -3.11 -0.30
N ALA A 567 -22.26 -4.38 -0.46
CA ALA A 567 -21.37 -5.48 -0.85
C ALA A 567 -22.15 -6.57 -1.60
N ARG A 568 -21.44 -7.47 -2.28
CA ARG A 568 -22.01 -8.59 -3.05
C ARG A 568 -21.05 -9.77 -3.18
N THR A 569 -21.59 -10.97 -3.35
CA THR A 569 -20.80 -12.13 -3.80
C THR A 569 -20.42 -12.03 -5.27
N VAL A 570 -19.16 -12.32 -5.55
CA VAL A 570 -18.60 -12.50 -6.88
C VAL A 570 -18.25 -13.98 -7.06
N ILE A 571 -18.81 -14.59 -8.09
CA ILE A 571 -18.44 -15.95 -8.51
C ILE A 571 -17.30 -15.83 -9.53
N ASN A 572 -16.16 -16.43 -9.22
CA ASN A 572 -15.00 -16.53 -10.11
C ASN A 572 -15.20 -17.71 -11.08
N ASN A 573 -14.52 -17.67 -12.23
CA ASN A 573 -14.54 -18.74 -13.24
C ASN A 573 -15.94 -19.12 -13.74
N GLN A 574 -16.86 -18.15 -13.87
CA GLN A 574 -18.23 -18.38 -14.36
C GLN A 574 -18.32 -19.06 -15.73
N LYS A 575 -17.25 -18.96 -16.54
CA LYS A 575 -17.16 -19.57 -17.87
C LYS A 575 -17.07 -21.10 -17.80
N ASP A 576 -16.62 -21.64 -16.68
CA ASP A 576 -16.39 -23.08 -16.50
C ASP A 576 -17.64 -23.79 -15.94
N LEU A 577 -18.67 -23.02 -15.56
CA LEU A 577 -19.93 -23.52 -15.04
C LEU A 577 -20.96 -23.71 -16.15
N LYS A 578 -21.76 -24.77 -16.06
CA LYS A 578 -22.94 -24.93 -16.91
C LYS A 578 -23.98 -23.87 -16.56
N GLN A 579 -24.77 -23.46 -17.56
CA GLN A 579 -25.78 -22.41 -17.41
C GLN A 579 -26.81 -22.70 -16.29
N ASN A 580 -27.13 -23.97 -16.05
CA ASN A 580 -28.00 -24.40 -14.95
C ASN A 580 -27.34 -24.33 -13.57
N GLU A 581 -26.05 -24.61 -13.48
CA GLU A 581 -25.27 -24.48 -12.24
C GLU A 581 -25.16 -22.99 -11.87
N LEU A 582 -24.81 -22.14 -12.84
CA LEU A 582 -24.74 -20.70 -12.70
C LEU A 582 -26.10 -20.09 -12.29
N GLY A 583 -27.17 -20.51 -12.96
CA GLY A 583 -28.53 -20.08 -12.64
C GLY A 583 -28.98 -20.49 -11.23
N THR A 584 -28.58 -21.68 -10.78
CA THR A 584 -28.88 -22.17 -9.42
C THR A 584 -28.12 -21.37 -8.36
N ILE A 585 -26.83 -21.06 -8.60
CA ILE A 585 -26.03 -20.23 -7.69
C ILE A 585 -26.67 -18.86 -7.52
N PHE A 586 -27.02 -18.17 -8.61
CA PHE A 586 -27.60 -16.83 -8.55
C PHE A 586 -29.05 -16.80 -8.05
N LEU A 587 -29.78 -17.90 -8.13
CA LEU A 587 -31.11 -18.00 -7.54
C LEU A 587 -31.07 -18.24 -6.01
N ALA A 588 -30.00 -18.86 -5.51
CA ALA A 588 -29.91 -19.30 -4.11
C ALA A 588 -30.06 -18.15 -3.09
N GLY A 589 -29.31 -17.05 -3.26
CA GLY A 589 -29.39 -15.89 -2.37
C GLY A 589 -30.80 -15.28 -2.27
N PRO A 590 -31.43 -14.86 -3.38
CA PRO A 590 -32.78 -14.31 -3.35
C PRO A 590 -33.83 -15.29 -2.80
N ALA A 591 -33.71 -16.59 -3.11
CA ALA A 591 -34.62 -17.61 -2.58
C ALA A 591 -34.48 -17.77 -1.07
N VAL A 592 -33.26 -17.80 -0.54
CA VAL A 592 -32.99 -17.87 0.90
C VAL A 592 -33.46 -16.62 1.60
N SER A 593 -33.24 -15.43 1.04
CA SER A 593 -33.81 -14.19 1.58
C SER A 593 -35.33 -14.24 1.66
N PHE A 594 -36.02 -14.76 0.64
CA PHE A 594 -37.48 -14.89 0.71
C PHE A 594 -37.93 -15.85 1.82
N VAL A 595 -37.28 -17.01 1.98
CA VAL A 595 -37.57 -17.95 3.08
C VAL A 595 -37.35 -17.30 4.45
N ILE A 596 -36.23 -16.59 4.61
CA ILE A 596 -35.92 -15.88 5.86
C ILE A 596 -36.95 -14.78 6.14
N ALA A 597 -37.44 -14.09 5.11
CA ALA A 597 -38.51 -13.12 5.27
C ALA A 597 -39.74 -13.78 5.93
N LEU A 598 -40.16 -14.96 5.46
CA LEU A 598 -41.28 -15.69 6.05
C LEU A 598 -41.01 -16.13 7.50
N VAL A 599 -39.77 -16.48 7.84
CA VAL A 599 -39.39 -16.79 9.23
C VAL A 599 -39.54 -15.57 10.14
N PHE A 600 -39.07 -14.40 9.69
CA PHE A 600 -39.25 -13.16 10.44
C PHE A 600 -40.72 -12.73 10.53
N LEU A 601 -41.51 -12.98 9.49
CA LEU A 601 -42.96 -12.77 9.52
C LEU A 601 -43.65 -13.68 10.55
N ALA A 602 -43.23 -14.95 10.66
CA ALA A 602 -43.75 -15.83 11.69
C ALA A 602 -43.32 -15.38 13.11
N ALA A 603 -42.08 -14.89 13.25
CA ALA A 603 -41.59 -14.37 14.53
C ALA A 603 -42.37 -13.13 14.99
N SER A 604 -42.93 -12.33 14.07
CA SER A 604 -43.70 -11.15 14.46
C SER A 604 -44.97 -11.50 15.24
N ALA A 605 -45.54 -12.70 15.01
CA ALA A 605 -46.72 -13.19 15.73
C ALA A 605 -46.52 -13.37 17.24
N LEU A 606 -45.27 -13.37 17.73
CA LEU A 606 -44.95 -13.49 19.16
C LEU A 606 -45.16 -12.18 19.95
N GLY A 607 -45.39 -11.05 19.28
CA GLY A 607 -45.66 -9.75 19.91
C GLY A 607 -44.44 -9.11 20.60
N GLY A 608 -44.65 -7.91 21.17
CA GLY A 608 -43.58 -7.16 21.86
C GLY A 608 -42.38 -6.85 20.95
N ILE A 609 -41.16 -7.02 21.46
CA ILE A 609 -39.93 -6.78 20.70
C ILE A 609 -39.79 -7.70 19.47
N PHE A 610 -40.41 -8.90 19.51
CA PHE A 610 -40.40 -9.83 18.38
C PHE A 610 -41.27 -9.35 17.22
N TRP A 611 -42.32 -8.55 17.47
CA TRP A 611 -43.07 -7.87 16.42
C TRP A 611 -42.17 -6.90 15.64
N GLU A 612 -41.41 -6.06 16.34
CA GLU A 612 -40.53 -5.07 15.71
C GLU A 612 -39.40 -5.73 14.92
N ILE A 613 -38.68 -6.69 15.53
CA ILE A 613 -37.61 -7.45 14.88
C ILE A 613 -38.17 -8.26 13.70
N GLY A 614 -39.34 -8.89 13.89
CA GLY A 614 -40.03 -9.68 12.88
C GLY A 614 -40.44 -8.86 11.67
N MET A 615 -41.10 -7.72 11.87
CA MET A 615 -41.52 -6.86 10.75
C MET A 615 -40.33 -6.18 10.06
N LEU A 616 -39.29 -5.80 10.80
CA LEU A 616 -38.07 -5.24 10.23
C LEU A 616 -37.30 -6.27 9.40
N GLY A 617 -37.07 -7.46 9.96
CA GLY A 617 -36.39 -8.57 9.28
C GLY A 617 -37.18 -9.07 8.07
N PHE A 618 -38.51 -9.15 8.16
CA PHE A 618 -39.38 -9.47 7.03
C PHE A 618 -39.22 -8.46 5.90
N SER A 619 -39.31 -7.16 6.19
CA SER A 619 -39.15 -6.09 5.21
C SER A 619 -37.77 -6.13 4.54
N MET A 620 -36.69 -6.26 5.32
CA MET A 620 -35.31 -6.24 4.80
C MET A 620 -35.03 -7.41 3.86
N ASN A 621 -35.45 -8.61 4.25
CA ASN A 621 -35.22 -9.83 3.49
C ASN A 621 -36.13 -9.92 2.25
N LEU A 622 -37.38 -9.48 2.35
CA LEU A 622 -38.28 -9.42 1.20
C LEU A 622 -37.77 -8.42 0.15
N LEU A 623 -37.28 -7.26 0.60
CA LEU A 623 -36.69 -6.25 -0.29
C LEU A 623 -35.45 -6.77 -1.00
N SER A 624 -34.55 -7.44 -0.25
CA SER A 624 -33.37 -8.09 -0.80
C SER A 624 -33.71 -9.13 -1.87
N ALA A 625 -34.75 -9.96 -1.63
CA ALA A 625 -35.21 -10.97 -2.58
C ALA A 625 -35.76 -10.35 -3.88
N VAL A 626 -36.62 -9.34 -3.78
CA VAL A 626 -37.17 -8.64 -4.96
C VAL A 626 -36.05 -7.99 -5.78
N TYR A 627 -35.17 -7.24 -5.13
CA TYR A 627 -34.16 -6.48 -5.85
C TYR A 627 -33.11 -7.36 -6.51
N SER A 628 -32.67 -8.39 -5.80
CA SER A 628 -31.69 -9.32 -6.34
C SER A 628 -32.23 -10.06 -7.57
N LEU A 629 -33.55 -10.26 -7.67
CA LEU A 629 -34.22 -10.88 -8.82
C LEU A 629 -34.58 -9.90 -9.97
N MET A 630 -34.21 -8.63 -9.91
CA MET A 630 -34.46 -7.71 -11.02
C MET A 630 -33.70 -8.12 -12.32
N PRO A 631 -34.32 -7.96 -13.51
CA PRO A 631 -33.79 -8.51 -14.76
C PRO A 631 -32.79 -7.58 -15.47
N PHE A 632 -31.83 -6.99 -14.75
CA PHE A 632 -30.77 -6.17 -15.33
C PHE A 632 -29.43 -6.36 -14.61
N ASP A 633 -28.31 -6.11 -15.30
CA ASP A 633 -27.00 -6.20 -14.67
C ASP A 633 -26.77 -5.02 -13.70
N PRO A 634 -26.14 -5.26 -12.53
CA PRO A 634 -25.44 -6.49 -12.15
C PRO A 634 -26.27 -7.48 -11.32
N MET A 635 -27.60 -7.35 -11.27
CA MET A 635 -28.48 -8.14 -10.39
C MET A 635 -28.51 -9.62 -10.78
N ASP A 636 -28.90 -10.47 -9.84
CA ASP A 636 -28.90 -11.92 -10.01
C ASP A 636 -30.02 -12.41 -10.92
N GLY A 637 -31.15 -11.71 -10.89
CA GLY A 637 -32.30 -11.93 -11.75
C GLY A 637 -31.95 -11.97 -13.23
N ASN A 638 -31.01 -11.14 -13.69
CA ASN A 638 -30.57 -11.20 -15.09
C ASN A 638 -29.91 -12.54 -15.45
N LYS A 639 -29.14 -13.15 -14.54
CA LYS A 639 -28.52 -14.46 -14.79
C LYS A 639 -29.56 -15.57 -14.69
N VAL A 640 -30.47 -15.51 -13.72
CA VAL A 640 -31.56 -16.49 -13.57
C VAL A 640 -32.52 -16.43 -14.77
N LEU A 641 -32.88 -15.24 -15.24
CA LEU A 641 -33.73 -15.04 -16.42
C LEU A 641 -33.09 -15.62 -17.69
N LYS A 642 -31.77 -15.46 -17.84
CA LYS A 642 -31.01 -16.06 -18.95
C LYS A 642 -30.95 -17.58 -18.85
N TRP A 643 -30.94 -18.15 -17.64
CA TRP A 643 -30.98 -19.59 -17.44
C TRP A 643 -32.36 -20.18 -17.74
N ASP A 644 -33.42 -19.65 -17.12
CA ASP A 644 -34.78 -20.18 -17.25
C ASP A 644 -35.81 -19.08 -16.92
N LYS A 645 -36.48 -18.57 -17.96
CA LYS A 645 -37.48 -17.51 -17.84
C LYS A 645 -38.70 -17.94 -17.01
N VAL A 646 -39.05 -19.21 -17.07
CA VAL A 646 -40.22 -19.76 -16.35
C VAL A 646 -39.91 -19.83 -14.87
N LYS A 647 -38.74 -20.34 -14.48
CA LYS A 647 -38.31 -20.38 -13.07
C LYS A 647 -38.10 -18.98 -12.50
N TRP A 648 -37.49 -18.08 -13.27
CA TRP A 648 -37.36 -16.68 -12.86
C TRP A 648 -38.74 -16.04 -12.61
N GLY A 649 -39.67 -16.18 -13.56
CA GLY A 649 -41.02 -15.62 -13.43
C GLY A 649 -41.82 -16.23 -12.28
N ALA A 650 -41.72 -17.55 -12.08
CA ALA A 650 -42.40 -18.27 -11.01
C ALA A 650 -41.97 -17.83 -9.61
N ILE A 651 -40.77 -17.29 -9.45
CA ILE A 651 -40.24 -16.82 -8.16
C ILE A 651 -40.36 -15.30 -8.05
N PHE A 652 -39.95 -14.56 -9.07
CA PHE A 652 -39.93 -13.09 -9.03
C PHE A 652 -41.34 -12.49 -8.95
N VAL A 653 -42.30 -13.00 -9.73
CA VAL A 653 -43.65 -12.40 -9.78
C VAL A 653 -44.38 -12.52 -8.44
N PRO A 654 -44.43 -13.68 -7.77
CA PRO A 654 -45.05 -13.77 -6.45
C PRO A 654 -44.36 -12.89 -5.40
N VAL A 655 -43.03 -12.89 -5.36
CA VAL A 655 -42.26 -12.11 -4.37
C VAL A 655 -42.48 -10.61 -4.59
N LEU A 656 -42.52 -10.15 -5.84
CA LEU A 656 -42.83 -8.76 -6.20
C LEU A 656 -44.28 -8.39 -5.84
N VAL A 657 -45.25 -9.24 -6.12
CA VAL A 657 -46.66 -9.00 -5.76
C VAL A 657 -46.83 -8.88 -4.25
N ILE A 658 -46.23 -9.78 -3.47
CA ILE A 658 -46.25 -9.71 -2.00
C ILE A 658 -45.64 -8.39 -1.52
N TYR A 659 -44.48 -8.01 -2.06
CA TYR A 659 -43.82 -6.74 -1.72
C TYR A 659 -44.70 -5.52 -2.03
N LEU A 660 -45.32 -5.48 -3.21
CA LEU A 660 -46.19 -4.37 -3.62
C LEU A 660 -47.45 -4.30 -2.76
N ILE A 661 -48.08 -5.43 -2.43
CA ILE A 661 -49.24 -5.48 -1.53
C ILE A 661 -48.88 -4.87 -0.17
N ILE A 662 -47.74 -5.27 0.41
CA ILE A 662 -47.29 -4.73 1.70
C ILE A 662 -47.07 -3.22 1.61
N LYS A 663 -46.36 -2.75 0.59
CA LYS A 663 -46.07 -1.31 0.43
C LYS A 663 -47.32 -0.46 0.17
N ILE A 664 -48.34 -1.02 -0.46
CA ILE A 664 -49.58 -0.30 -0.79
C ILE A 664 -50.56 -0.32 0.39
N PHE A 665 -50.68 -1.45 1.10
CA PHE A 665 -51.74 -1.67 2.08
C PHE A 665 -51.26 -1.67 3.55
N MET A 666 -49.96 -1.65 3.81
CA MET A 666 -49.35 -1.58 5.15
C MET A 666 -48.27 -0.47 5.18
N PRO A 667 -48.67 0.81 5.28
CA PRO A 667 -47.76 1.95 5.31
C PRO A 667 -46.89 2.02 6.58
#